data_AF-A0A061BSR9-F1
#
_entry.id   AF-A0A061BSR9-F1
#
_cell.length_a   1.000
_cell.length_b   1.000
_cell.length_c   1.000
_cell.angle_alpha   90.00
_cell.angle_beta   90.00
_cell.angle_gamma   90.00
#
_symmetry.space_group_name_H-M   'P 1'
#
loop_
_entity.id
_entity.type
_entity.pdbx_description
1 polymer ?
#
loop_
_entity_poly.entity_id
_entity_poly.type
_entity_poly.pdbx_seq_one_letter_code
_entity_poly.pdbx_strand_id
1 'polypeptide(L)'
;MTSINHSNNLCLVTLHLPSSTSCHCPDHVPPRELDKKFGENKKCEITSNNNPTNILTNLCTGLEKFLGFNSATKGYDGQGIVYSDLDRLCDAVMGFLSSIITDVNKNENLKKYNNNLNGILESIKQAKYNRKNFDSSIAFVSQGIREWVRGVEGKHQNIMTPLNKLNESMNGHMTTNMEYKKTTDQLSSWQTIAGDYLGHVLNSELAFNEIDNNLVSKISDRIALLKQVFDNFWNSVNDPAVEESVKDLNDKFVRQRREMNEQIQTKTQAVQSTLNVKFQNIEHSIKNLEDQKKSGFDDINEAVRDLSKMSDEIIAEFNLKYRSRIQQEFATLKTPMKDIDPDNDEAPLPQGTICKLREQVDVIRKQVKAMDNACRDKLTEIWKHVRDSMGDDSSKGVLAALTKLEEDIKKDLCLIRKNVGRDVKKYVKDYVIRVKEQVGIIEDKIGQTSGPLNSIYYNWDALRREIAWYATGLIGEDGQTIKPYYHGLKGIKEKVKTYTDKFKNDFGTTILPAWMDYALNTNKIVNDRLDVYFNNNKDVVELKSKFTDLKTIINQVKLAISAEISEKLSSVIGGANAIISSEDITENVKKVQAFCNNFADQLAAKTKASDGIKVMDVVKKIEKNLGMESNTPKPDGYISSNLILAVDSIFPSLVSIALQTSNTLESFTSNRKHTFVLGKSLDEAIKTANSIKDKVGKIDGNGPHQGDTITKALKQVAPEIQRLDHDLNTALGKGSDIGDLVSIKDGIDARVDII
;
A
#
# COMPACT_ATOMS: atom_id res chain seq x y z
N MET A 1 -43.74 5.17 -76.23
CA MET A 1 -44.12 6.58 -76.46
C MET A 1 -43.13 7.47 -75.72
N THR A 2 -42.55 8.43 -76.47
CA THR A 2 -42.01 9.74 -76.04
C THR A 2 -41.04 9.76 -74.84
N SER A 3 -39.73 9.86 -75.03
CA SER A 3 -38.93 10.99 -75.58
C SER A 3 -38.71 12.14 -74.60
N ILE A 4 -37.51 12.72 -74.74
CA ILE A 4 -37.00 14.06 -74.37
C ILE A 4 -36.28 14.11 -73.00
N ASN A 5 -34.94 14.09 -72.97
CA ASN A 5 -33.95 15.18 -73.18
C ASN A 5 -33.83 16.14 -71.97
N HIS A 6 -32.60 16.29 -71.46
CA HIS A 6 -31.93 17.54 -71.07
C HIS A 6 -30.63 17.19 -70.32
N SER A 7 -29.45 17.31 -70.92
CA SER A 7 -28.65 18.50 -71.29
C SER A 7 -27.57 18.79 -70.25
N ASN A 8 -26.34 18.55 -70.69
CA ASN A 8 -25.07 18.89 -70.09
C ASN A 8 -25.03 20.28 -69.46
N ASN A 9 -24.43 20.36 -68.26
CA ASN A 9 -23.63 21.50 -67.83
C ASN A 9 -22.27 20.97 -67.38
N LEU A 10 -21.32 20.99 -68.31
CA LEU A 10 -19.89 20.81 -68.05
C LEU A 10 -19.34 22.12 -67.49
N CYS A 11 -18.85 22.09 -66.25
CA CYS A 11 -17.96 23.13 -65.74
C CYS A 11 -16.51 22.66 -65.98
N LEU A 12 -15.72 23.49 -66.66
CA LEU A 12 -14.30 23.26 -66.96
C LEU A 12 -13.47 23.45 -65.69
N VAL A 13 -12.76 22.39 -65.27
CA VAL A 13 -11.59 22.51 -64.38
C VAL A 13 -10.37 22.12 -65.20
N THR A 14 -9.56 23.12 -65.56
CA THR A 14 -8.25 22.94 -66.19
C THR A 14 -7.23 22.48 -65.14
N LEU A 15 -6.78 21.23 -65.23
CA LEU A 15 -5.58 20.73 -64.56
C LEU A 15 -4.37 20.95 -65.49
N HIS A 16 -3.42 21.78 -65.05
CA HIS A 16 -2.11 21.91 -65.69
C HIS A 16 -1.31 20.61 -65.50
N LEU A 17 -0.88 20.00 -66.61
CA LEU A 17 0.14 18.94 -66.62
C LEU A 17 1.52 19.57 -66.85
N PRO A 18 2.52 19.33 -65.98
CA PRO A 18 3.89 19.67 -66.29
C PRO A 18 4.50 18.69 -67.30
N SER A 19 5.39 19.21 -68.15
CA SER A 19 6.14 18.47 -69.17
C SER A 19 6.99 17.35 -68.57
N SER A 20 6.82 16.12 -69.06
CA SER A 20 7.71 15.01 -68.75
C SER A 20 8.71 14.79 -69.88
N THR A 21 9.98 15.08 -69.60
CA THR A 21 11.14 14.58 -70.34
C THR A 21 11.37 13.10 -70.03
N SER A 22 11.61 12.35 -71.11
CA SER A 22 11.99 10.93 -71.26
C SER A 22 12.59 10.17 -70.06
N CYS A 23 12.12 8.93 -69.86
CA CYS A 23 12.97 7.80 -69.48
C CYS A 23 12.48 6.49 -70.12
N HIS A 24 13.44 5.69 -70.59
CA HIS A 24 13.32 4.42 -71.32
C HIS A 24 13.10 3.21 -70.40
N CYS A 25 12.63 2.09 -71.00
CA CYS A 25 12.70 0.66 -70.61
C CYS A 25 11.32 -0.04 -70.43
N PRO A 26 11.20 -1.37 -70.58
CA PRO A 26 11.00 -2.04 -71.87
C PRO A 26 9.98 -3.21 -71.74
N ASP A 27 8.69 -3.01 -72.04
CA ASP A 27 7.78 -4.12 -72.42
C ASP A 27 6.35 -3.67 -72.82
N HIS A 28 6.17 -2.42 -73.26
CA HIS A 28 5.10 -2.02 -74.20
C HIS A 28 5.62 -0.89 -75.10
N VAL A 29 5.07 -0.87 -76.32
CA VAL A 29 5.47 -0.11 -77.50
C VAL A 29 6.02 1.31 -77.19
N PRO A 30 7.31 1.64 -77.48
CA PRO A 30 7.87 2.96 -77.20
C PRO A 30 7.13 4.08 -77.96
N PRO A 31 7.22 5.36 -77.54
CA PRO A 31 6.72 6.49 -78.34
C PRO A 31 7.24 6.46 -79.79
N ARG A 32 8.43 5.90 -80.03
CA ARG A 32 9.00 5.67 -81.37
C ARG A 32 8.22 4.69 -82.26
N GLU A 33 7.53 3.69 -81.71
CA GLU A 33 6.66 2.81 -82.50
C GLU A 33 5.25 3.39 -82.67
N LEU A 34 4.80 4.25 -81.75
CA LEU A 34 3.65 5.12 -81.98
C LEU A 34 3.91 6.04 -83.19
N ASP A 35 5.09 6.65 -83.28
CA ASP A 35 5.54 7.44 -84.44
C ASP A 35 5.76 6.58 -85.69
N LYS A 36 6.25 5.35 -85.56
CA LYS A 36 6.42 4.40 -86.69
C LYS A 36 5.08 3.90 -87.22
N LYS A 37 4.12 3.54 -86.34
CA LYS A 37 2.75 3.16 -86.72
C LYS A 37 1.95 4.37 -87.23
N PHE A 38 2.21 5.59 -86.75
CA PHE A 38 1.72 6.82 -87.37
C PHE A 38 2.31 7.02 -88.77
N GLY A 39 3.61 6.77 -88.95
CA GLY A 39 4.31 6.85 -90.23
C GLY A 39 3.94 5.76 -91.24
N GLU A 40 3.53 4.57 -90.79
CA GLU A 40 2.96 3.50 -91.61
C GLU A 40 1.52 3.80 -92.05
N ASN A 41 0.83 4.71 -91.37
CA ASN A 41 -0.51 5.20 -91.71
C ASN A 41 -0.46 6.26 -92.84
N LYS A 42 0.16 5.92 -93.98
CA LYS A 42 0.28 6.79 -95.17
C LYS A 42 -1.05 7.21 -95.83
N LYS A 43 -2.20 6.81 -95.27
CA LYS A 43 -3.53 7.17 -95.82
C LYS A 43 -4.04 8.55 -95.43
N CYS A 44 -3.32 9.28 -94.57
CA CYS A 44 -3.67 10.64 -94.17
C CYS A 44 -2.85 11.74 -94.88
N GLU A 45 -2.25 11.47 -96.04
CA GLU A 45 -1.72 12.54 -96.89
C GLU A 45 -2.89 13.33 -97.51
N ILE A 46 -3.11 14.55 -97.00
CA ILE A 46 -4.10 15.48 -97.53
C ILE A 46 -3.47 16.18 -98.74
N THR A 47 -3.77 15.72 -99.95
CA THR A 47 -3.51 16.51 -101.17
C THR A 47 -4.66 17.50 -101.39
N SER A 48 -4.39 18.64 -102.04
CA SER A 48 -5.33 19.74 -102.31
C SER A 48 -6.56 19.37 -103.18
N ASN A 49 -6.72 18.09 -103.56
CA ASN A 49 -7.82 17.56 -104.37
C ASN A 49 -8.75 16.57 -103.61
N ASN A 50 -8.62 16.42 -102.29
CA ASN A 50 -9.46 15.47 -101.53
C ASN A 50 -10.79 16.09 -101.09
N ASN A 51 -11.92 15.44 -101.41
CA ASN A 51 -13.23 15.84 -100.88
C ASN A 51 -13.34 15.55 -99.36
N PRO A 52 -14.22 16.25 -98.62
CA PRO A 52 -14.34 16.10 -97.16
C PRO A 52 -14.66 14.67 -96.70
N THR A 53 -15.37 13.90 -97.53
CA THR A 53 -15.78 12.52 -97.23
C THR A 53 -14.58 11.58 -97.15
N ASN A 54 -13.62 11.70 -98.07
CA ASN A 54 -12.44 10.84 -98.10
C ASN A 54 -11.50 11.11 -96.91
N ILE A 55 -11.41 12.35 -96.45
CA ILE A 55 -10.65 12.72 -95.25
C ILE A 55 -11.25 12.05 -94.02
N LEU A 56 -12.57 12.12 -93.87
CA LEU A 56 -13.28 11.51 -92.75
C LEU A 56 -13.15 9.98 -92.76
N THR A 57 -13.30 9.35 -93.94
CA THR A 57 -13.14 7.89 -94.08
C THR A 57 -11.72 7.44 -93.74
N ASN A 58 -10.68 8.15 -94.21
CA ASN A 58 -9.30 7.79 -93.90
C ASN A 58 -8.97 8.01 -92.41
N LEU A 59 -9.51 9.06 -91.79
CA LEU A 59 -9.36 9.31 -90.35
C LEU A 59 -10.03 8.19 -89.53
N CYS A 60 -11.26 7.82 -89.88
CA CYS A 60 -11.99 6.74 -89.20
C CYS A 60 -11.29 5.40 -89.35
N THR A 61 -10.88 5.01 -90.56
CA THR A 61 -10.13 3.75 -90.78
C THR A 61 -8.75 3.77 -90.10
N GLY A 62 -8.10 4.93 -90.05
CA GLY A 62 -6.84 5.12 -89.32
C GLY A 62 -7.02 4.93 -87.81
N LEU A 63 -8.08 5.49 -87.23
CA LEU A 63 -8.47 5.33 -85.82
C LEU A 63 -8.88 3.90 -85.49
N GLU A 64 -9.65 3.24 -86.35
CA GLU A 64 -10.05 1.84 -86.18
C GLU A 64 -8.82 0.94 -86.10
N LYS A 65 -7.86 1.07 -87.03
CA LYS A 65 -6.59 0.32 -86.97
C LYS A 65 -5.74 0.68 -85.76
N PHE A 66 -5.66 1.95 -85.41
CA PHE A 66 -4.89 2.43 -84.25
C PHE A 66 -5.41 1.85 -82.93
N LEU A 67 -6.74 1.74 -82.81
CA LEU A 67 -7.43 1.18 -81.66
C LEU A 67 -7.59 -0.35 -81.75
N GLY A 68 -7.25 -0.99 -82.87
CA GLY A 68 -7.37 -2.44 -83.08
C GLY A 68 -8.83 -2.89 -83.27
N PHE A 69 -9.68 -2.02 -83.81
CA PHE A 69 -11.07 -2.33 -84.14
C PHE A 69 -11.14 -3.06 -85.49
N ASN A 70 -11.78 -4.22 -85.48
CA ASN A 70 -12.04 -5.01 -86.67
C ASN A 70 -13.52 -4.89 -87.06
N SER A 71 -13.78 -4.21 -88.18
CA SER A 71 -15.13 -3.94 -88.66
C SER A 71 -15.90 -5.19 -89.11
N ALA A 72 -15.21 -6.26 -89.50
CA ALA A 72 -15.84 -7.53 -89.91
C ALA A 72 -16.41 -8.31 -88.71
N THR A 73 -15.73 -8.25 -87.56
CA THR A 73 -16.18 -8.88 -86.31
C THR A 73 -16.98 -7.94 -85.42
N LYS A 74 -17.02 -6.64 -85.78
CA LYS A 74 -17.61 -5.55 -84.98
C LYS A 74 -17.06 -5.51 -83.54
N GLY A 75 -15.79 -5.86 -83.37
CA GLY A 75 -15.11 -5.95 -82.08
C GLY A 75 -13.62 -5.62 -82.19
N TYR A 76 -12.94 -5.52 -81.05
CA TYR A 76 -11.51 -5.23 -81.02
C TYR A 76 -10.70 -6.54 -81.07
N ASP A 77 -9.70 -6.60 -81.96
CA ASP A 77 -8.87 -7.79 -82.20
C ASP A 77 -7.61 -7.83 -81.33
N GLY A 78 -7.36 -6.78 -80.54
CA GLY A 78 -6.23 -6.66 -79.63
C GLY A 78 -4.91 -6.25 -80.29
N GLN A 79 -4.89 -5.93 -81.59
CA GLN A 79 -3.68 -5.50 -82.32
C GLN A 79 -3.37 -3.99 -82.20
N GLY A 80 -4.31 -3.19 -81.67
CA GLY A 80 -4.17 -1.76 -81.40
C GLY A 80 -3.69 -1.45 -79.97
N ILE A 81 -3.63 -0.16 -79.59
CA ILE A 81 -3.29 0.28 -78.22
C ILE A 81 -4.46 0.08 -77.23
N VAL A 82 -4.91 -1.15 -77.08
CA VAL A 82 -5.98 -1.47 -76.12
C VAL A 82 -5.36 -1.66 -74.74
N TYR A 83 -5.46 -0.63 -73.90
CA TYR A 83 -5.23 -0.73 -72.46
C TYR A 83 -6.41 -1.49 -71.87
N SER A 84 -6.21 -2.73 -71.41
CA SER A 84 -7.32 -3.49 -70.85
C SER A 84 -7.83 -2.79 -69.58
N ASP A 85 -9.14 -2.90 -69.30
CA ASP A 85 -9.70 -2.36 -68.06
C ASP A 85 -9.03 -2.97 -66.82
N LEU A 86 -8.47 -4.18 -66.96
CA LEU A 86 -7.69 -4.85 -65.94
C LEU A 86 -6.31 -4.21 -65.72
N ASP A 87 -5.63 -3.75 -66.78
CA ASP A 87 -4.37 -3.01 -66.66
C ASP A 87 -4.60 -1.61 -66.05
N ARG A 88 -5.71 -0.95 -66.42
CA ARG A 88 -6.13 0.33 -65.80
C ARG A 88 -6.41 0.15 -64.30
N LEU A 89 -7.03 -0.96 -63.90
CA LEU A 89 -7.26 -1.29 -62.50
C LEU A 89 -5.96 -1.58 -61.75
N CYS A 90 -5.04 -2.35 -62.34
CA CYS A 90 -3.72 -2.60 -61.74
C CYS A 90 -2.92 -1.30 -61.53
N ASP A 91 -2.92 -0.39 -62.51
CA ASP A 91 -2.28 0.91 -62.40
C ASP A 91 -2.96 1.81 -61.38
N ALA A 92 -4.29 1.76 -61.28
CA ALA A 92 -5.03 2.47 -60.24
C ALA A 92 -4.70 1.95 -58.83
N VAL A 93 -4.59 0.62 -58.66
CA VAL A 93 -4.17 -0.01 -57.40
C VAL A 93 -2.73 0.37 -57.04
N MET A 94 -1.80 0.31 -58.00
CA MET A 94 -0.40 0.73 -57.76
C MET A 94 -0.28 2.23 -57.49
N GLY A 95 -1.07 3.05 -58.18
CA GLY A 95 -1.17 4.49 -57.91
C GLY A 95 -1.69 4.78 -56.50
N PHE A 96 -2.73 4.08 -56.06
CA PHE A 96 -3.29 4.17 -54.72
C PHE A 96 -2.28 3.76 -53.65
N LEU A 97 -1.65 2.59 -53.79
CA LEU A 97 -0.61 2.12 -52.87
C LEU A 97 0.60 3.07 -52.83
N SER A 98 1.02 3.58 -53.99
CA SER A 98 2.10 4.56 -54.08
C SER A 98 1.76 5.84 -53.30
N SER A 99 0.53 6.33 -53.40
CA SER A 99 0.06 7.49 -52.64
C SER A 99 0.11 7.24 -51.13
N ILE A 100 -0.48 6.13 -50.66
CA ILE A 100 -0.52 5.79 -49.24
C ILE A 100 0.88 5.66 -48.66
N ILE A 101 1.76 4.88 -49.31
CA ILE A 101 3.11 4.65 -48.81
C ILE A 101 3.93 5.96 -48.85
N THR A 102 3.69 6.84 -49.82
CA THR A 102 4.31 8.17 -49.86
C THR A 102 3.87 9.04 -48.68
N ASP A 103 2.58 9.04 -48.36
CA ASP A 103 2.03 9.80 -47.23
C ASP A 103 2.55 9.26 -45.88
N VAL A 104 2.67 7.93 -45.75
CA VAL A 104 3.29 7.28 -44.59
C VAL A 104 4.77 7.66 -44.46
N ASN A 105 5.53 7.66 -45.57
CA ASN A 105 6.96 8.00 -45.58
C ASN A 105 7.24 9.47 -45.21
N LYS A 106 6.32 10.36 -45.55
CA LYS A 106 6.40 11.79 -45.19
C LYS A 106 5.99 12.06 -43.74
N ASN A 107 5.31 11.13 -43.07
CA ASN A 107 4.85 11.31 -41.71
C ASN A 107 5.97 11.00 -40.71
N GLU A 108 6.52 12.05 -40.08
CA GLU A 108 7.59 11.94 -39.07
C GLU A 108 7.23 11.01 -37.90
N ASN A 109 5.94 10.93 -37.52
CA ASN A 109 5.51 10.05 -36.44
C ASN A 109 5.54 8.57 -36.83
N LEU A 110 5.51 8.25 -38.12
CA LEU A 110 5.50 6.86 -38.61
C LEU A 110 6.90 6.37 -39.00
N LYS A 111 7.85 7.28 -39.25
CA LYS A 111 9.23 6.96 -39.64
C LYS A 111 9.96 6.09 -38.62
N LYS A 112 9.76 6.32 -37.32
CA LYS A 112 10.43 5.53 -36.28
C LYS A 112 10.07 4.03 -36.35
N TYR A 113 8.98 3.65 -37.00
CA TYR A 113 8.50 2.27 -37.01
C TYR A 113 8.84 1.53 -38.31
N ASN A 114 9.54 2.15 -39.26
CA ASN A 114 9.82 1.55 -40.57
C ASN A 114 11.27 1.77 -41.04
N ASN A 115 11.88 0.73 -41.57
CA ASN A 115 13.26 0.79 -42.08
C ASN A 115 13.36 0.64 -43.62
N ASN A 116 12.27 0.33 -44.35
CA ASN A 116 12.35 0.01 -45.79
C ASN A 116 11.25 0.63 -46.69
N LEU A 117 10.71 1.81 -46.32
CA LEU A 117 9.68 2.49 -47.14
C LEU A 117 10.16 2.86 -48.54
N ASN A 118 11.44 3.22 -48.68
CA ASN A 118 12.02 3.59 -49.97
C ASN A 118 12.10 2.38 -50.91
N GLY A 119 12.49 1.21 -50.43
CA GLY A 119 12.49 -0.02 -51.23
C GLY A 119 11.07 -0.39 -51.69
N ILE A 120 10.08 -0.25 -50.81
CA ILE A 120 8.67 -0.52 -51.12
C ILE A 120 8.16 0.44 -52.20
N LEU A 121 8.47 1.74 -52.09
CA LEU A 121 8.10 2.74 -53.09
C LEU A 121 8.72 2.44 -54.46
N GLU A 122 9.98 2.02 -54.50
CA GLU A 122 10.63 1.63 -55.76
C GLU A 122 9.99 0.38 -56.37
N SER A 123 9.63 -0.63 -55.57
CA SER A 123 8.90 -1.80 -56.07
C SER A 123 7.54 -1.43 -56.66
N ILE A 124 6.77 -0.57 -55.99
CA ILE A 124 5.48 -0.08 -56.50
C ILE A 124 5.67 0.68 -57.82
N LYS A 125 6.70 1.54 -57.92
CA LYS A 125 7.02 2.25 -59.17
C LYS A 125 7.37 1.28 -60.30
N GLN A 126 8.10 0.21 -60.01
CA GLN A 126 8.48 -0.82 -60.99
C GLN A 126 7.31 -1.70 -61.44
N ALA A 127 6.24 -1.81 -60.64
CA ALA A 127 4.99 -2.46 -61.01
C ALA A 127 4.00 -1.54 -61.71
N LYS A 128 4.13 -0.23 -61.52
CA LYS A 128 3.31 0.78 -62.21
C LYS A 128 3.61 0.69 -63.70
N TYR A 129 2.61 0.40 -64.52
CA TYR A 129 2.73 0.15 -65.96
C TYR A 129 3.48 -1.14 -66.34
N ASN A 130 3.76 -2.05 -65.39
CA ASN A 130 4.40 -3.34 -65.67
C ASN A 130 3.74 -4.48 -64.89
N ARG A 131 2.92 -5.24 -65.61
CA ARG A 131 2.14 -6.34 -65.05
C ARG A 131 2.97 -7.52 -64.54
N LYS A 132 4.17 -7.76 -65.08
CA LYS A 132 5.04 -8.86 -64.64
C LYS A 132 5.52 -8.70 -63.19
N ASN A 133 5.62 -7.46 -62.72
CA ASN A 133 6.08 -7.12 -61.37
C ASN A 133 4.92 -6.81 -60.41
N PHE A 134 3.66 -6.94 -60.86
CA PHE A 134 2.50 -6.58 -60.07
C PHE A 134 2.39 -7.47 -58.82
N ASP A 135 2.41 -8.80 -59.00
CA ASP A 135 2.24 -9.75 -57.90
C ASP A 135 3.40 -9.69 -56.89
N SER A 136 4.64 -9.58 -57.38
CA SER A 136 5.84 -9.46 -56.53
C SER A 136 5.83 -8.15 -55.73
N SER A 137 5.34 -7.05 -56.32
CA SER A 137 5.24 -5.77 -55.63
C SER A 137 4.11 -5.74 -54.59
N ILE A 138 2.96 -6.38 -54.87
CA ILE A 138 1.91 -6.57 -53.86
C ILE A 138 2.44 -7.41 -52.67
N ALA A 139 3.18 -8.48 -52.95
CA ALA A 139 3.80 -9.30 -51.91
C ALA A 139 4.82 -8.49 -51.08
N PHE A 140 5.65 -7.67 -51.74
CA PHE A 140 6.65 -6.86 -51.08
C PHE A 140 6.05 -5.73 -50.23
N VAL A 141 4.99 -5.06 -50.72
CA VAL A 141 4.20 -4.10 -49.94
C VAL A 141 3.59 -4.78 -48.71
N SER A 142 3.01 -5.97 -48.90
CA SER A 142 2.42 -6.75 -47.80
C SER A 142 3.46 -7.13 -46.73
N GLN A 143 4.66 -7.53 -47.15
CA GLN A 143 5.78 -7.80 -46.23
C GLN A 143 6.20 -6.53 -45.49
N GLY A 144 6.36 -5.41 -46.19
CA GLY A 144 6.72 -4.13 -45.58
C GLY A 144 5.71 -3.65 -44.54
N ILE A 145 4.41 -3.84 -44.80
CA ILE A 145 3.36 -3.55 -43.80
C ILE A 145 3.51 -4.47 -42.58
N ARG A 146 3.78 -5.77 -42.78
CA ARG A 146 3.99 -6.71 -41.66
C ARG A 146 5.21 -6.34 -40.81
N GLU A 147 6.33 -5.99 -41.44
CA GLU A 147 7.54 -5.57 -40.74
C GLU A 147 7.31 -4.28 -39.96
N TRP A 148 6.58 -3.33 -40.55
CA TRP A 148 6.16 -2.11 -39.87
C TRP A 148 5.30 -2.39 -38.63
N VAL A 149 4.26 -3.24 -38.76
CA VAL A 149 3.41 -3.64 -37.63
C VAL A 149 4.25 -4.29 -36.52
N ARG A 150 5.19 -5.19 -36.88
CA ARG A 150 6.11 -5.80 -35.91
C ARG A 150 7.02 -4.78 -35.23
N GLY A 151 7.45 -3.74 -35.95
CA GLY A 151 8.22 -2.63 -35.39
C GLY A 151 7.43 -1.83 -34.36
N VAL A 152 6.14 -1.56 -34.62
CA VAL A 152 5.22 -0.94 -33.67
C VAL A 152 5.02 -1.82 -32.44
N GLU A 153 4.74 -3.10 -32.63
CA GLU A 153 4.57 -4.07 -31.54
C GLU A 153 5.83 -4.18 -30.68
N GLY A 154 7.02 -4.31 -31.30
CA GLY A 154 8.29 -4.41 -30.60
C GLY A 154 8.57 -3.19 -29.71
N LYS A 155 8.35 -1.98 -30.25
CA LYS A 155 8.54 -0.74 -29.49
C LYS A 155 7.52 -0.54 -28.38
N HIS A 156 6.28 -0.97 -28.61
CA HIS A 156 5.28 -1.06 -27.55
C HIS A 156 5.74 -2.02 -26.43
N GLN A 157 6.27 -3.19 -26.78
CA GLN A 157 6.79 -4.15 -25.82
C GLN A 157 8.02 -3.63 -25.04
N ASN A 158 8.89 -2.85 -25.68
CA ASN A 158 10.04 -2.22 -25.01
C ASN A 158 9.62 -1.28 -23.88
N ILE A 159 8.45 -0.62 -24.02
CA ILE A 159 7.87 0.24 -22.97
C ILE A 159 7.11 -0.59 -21.93
N MET A 160 6.32 -1.57 -22.36
CA MET A 160 5.45 -2.32 -21.44
C MET A 160 6.22 -3.36 -20.62
N THR A 161 7.30 -3.94 -21.14
CA THR A 161 8.04 -5.01 -20.46
C THR A 161 8.64 -4.55 -19.12
N PRO A 162 9.35 -3.41 -19.03
CA PRO A 162 9.86 -2.94 -17.75
C PRO A 162 8.73 -2.53 -16.78
N LEU A 163 7.60 -2.02 -17.28
CA LEU A 163 6.42 -1.70 -16.46
C LEU A 163 5.73 -2.96 -15.90
N ASN A 164 5.63 -4.01 -16.71
CA ASN A 164 5.10 -5.30 -16.25
C ASN A 164 6.03 -5.91 -15.20
N LYS A 165 7.34 -5.89 -15.43
CA LYS A 165 8.33 -6.33 -14.43
C LYS A 165 8.27 -5.50 -13.15
N LEU A 166 8.10 -4.18 -13.25
CA LEU A 166 7.88 -3.32 -12.09
C LEU A 166 6.67 -3.80 -11.28
N ASN A 167 5.54 -4.02 -11.96
CA ASN A 167 4.32 -4.49 -11.30
C ASN A 167 4.50 -5.88 -10.65
N GLU A 168 5.18 -6.81 -11.32
CA GLU A 168 5.53 -8.12 -10.78
C GLU A 168 6.44 -8.02 -9.55
N SER A 169 7.53 -7.26 -9.65
CA SER A 169 8.47 -6.99 -8.55
C SER A 169 7.76 -6.35 -7.36
N MET A 170 6.89 -5.37 -7.59
CA MET A 170 6.09 -4.73 -6.54
C MET A 170 5.20 -5.74 -5.81
N ASN A 171 4.51 -6.60 -6.55
CA ASN A 171 3.67 -7.64 -5.96
C ASN A 171 4.48 -8.65 -5.15
N GLY A 172 5.65 -9.06 -5.65
CA GLY A 172 6.54 -9.96 -4.91
C GLY A 172 7.08 -9.33 -3.63
N HIS A 173 7.59 -8.11 -3.72
CA HIS A 173 8.19 -7.39 -2.60
C HIS A 173 7.17 -7.04 -1.51
N MET A 174 5.90 -6.76 -1.87
CA MET A 174 4.82 -6.54 -0.90
C MET A 174 4.60 -7.73 0.06
N THR A 175 5.01 -8.93 -0.32
CA THR A 175 4.89 -10.14 0.51
C THR A 175 6.17 -10.51 1.27
N THR A 176 7.25 -9.75 1.09
CA THR A 176 8.55 -10.06 1.70
C THR A 176 8.54 -9.72 3.20
N ASN A 177 8.70 -10.74 4.06
CA ASN A 177 8.88 -10.53 5.49
C ASN A 177 10.36 -10.28 5.82
N MET A 178 10.66 -9.16 6.46
CA MET A 178 12.01 -8.78 6.87
C MET A 178 12.22 -8.76 8.40
N GLU A 179 11.22 -9.16 9.19
CA GLU A 179 11.20 -9.05 10.65
C GLU A 179 12.37 -9.75 11.34
N TYR A 180 12.86 -10.86 10.77
CA TYR A 180 13.97 -11.64 11.31
C TYR A 180 15.37 -11.12 10.92
N LYS A 181 15.45 -10.13 10.03
CA LYS A 181 16.72 -9.55 9.58
C LYS A 181 17.19 -8.45 10.53
N LYS A 182 18.51 -8.23 10.62
CA LYS A 182 19.05 -7.06 11.32
C LYS A 182 18.60 -5.78 10.63
N THR A 183 18.44 -4.68 11.37
CA THR A 183 17.97 -3.41 10.80
C THR A 183 18.87 -2.91 9.66
N THR A 184 20.19 -3.17 9.72
CA THR A 184 21.12 -2.90 8.62
C THR A 184 20.77 -3.69 7.36
N ASP A 185 20.45 -4.98 7.51
CA ASP A 185 20.12 -5.87 6.40
C ASP A 185 18.72 -5.58 5.83
N GLN A 186 17.81 -5.08 6.69
CA GLN A 186 16.51 -4.55 6.27
C GLN A 186 16.69 -3.30 5.42
N LEU A 187 17.54 -2.35 5.84
CA LEU A 187 17.83 -1.15 5.07
C LEU A 187 18.45 -1.50 3.71
N SER A 188 19.46 -2.38 3.66
CA SER A 188 20.05 -2.85 2.40
C SER A 188 19.03 -3.52 1.48
N SER A 189 18.07 -4.25 2.05
CA SER A 189 16.98 -4.87 1.29
C SER A 189 16.06 -3.79 0.68
N TRP A 190 15.71 -2.75 1.44
CA TRP A 190 14.90 -1.64 0.94
C TRP A 190 15.61 -0.78 -0.09
N GLN A 191 16.92 -0.56 0.06
CA GLN A 191 17.76 0.08 -0.94
C GLN A 191 17.73 -0.70 -2.26
N THR A 192 17.91 -2.02 -2.20
CA THR A 192 17.80 -2.88 -3.39
C THR A 192 16.43 -2.78 -4.06
N ILE A 193 15.35 -2.87 -3.28
CA ILE A 193 13.97 -2.79 -3.78
C ILE A 193 13.70 -1.42 -4.45
N ALA A 194 14.11 -0.33 -3.81
CA ALA A 194 13.94 1.01 -4.37
C ALA A 194 14.74 1.16 -5.67
N GLY A 195 15.95 0.60 -5.73
CA GLY A 195 16.80 0.60 -6.91
C GLY A 195 16.18 -0.16 -8.08
N ASP A 196 15.62 -1.34 -7.82
CA ASP A 196 14.92 -2.13 -8.83
C ASP A 196 13.73 -1.37 -9.42
N TYR A 197 12.91 -0.74 -8.56
CA TYR A 197 11.75 0.02 -9.03
C TYR A 197 12.16 1.22 -9.88
N LEU A 198 13.12 2.02 -9.40
CA LEU A 198 13.65 3.16 -10.14
C LEU A 198 14.26 2.70 -11.47
N GLY A 199 15.02 1.61 -11.47
CA GLY A 199 15.63 1.02 -12.66
C GLY A 199 14.60 0.61 -13.71
N HIS A 200 13.48 -0.02 -13.33
CA HIS A 200 12.41 -0.37 -14.26
C HIS A 200 11.75 0.85 -14.91
N VAL A 201 11.55 1.93 -14.14
CA VAL A 201 10.98 3.17 -14.67
C VAL A 201 11.95 3.90 -15.59
N LEU A 202 13.22 4.00 -15.23
CA LEU A 202 14.25 4.58 -16.09
C LEU A 202 14.40 3.81 -17.40
N ASN A 203 14.33 2.48 -17.37
CA ASN A 203 14.34 1.66 -18.59
C ASN A 203 13.11 1.93 -19.48
N SER A 204 11.94 2.16 -18.88
CA SER A 204 10.73 2.55 -19.63
C SER A 204 10.86 3.95 -20.25
N GLU A 205 11.47 4.88 -19.52
CA GLU A 205 11.74 6.25 -20.00
C GLU A 205 12.77 6.25 -21.14
N LEU A 206 13.82 5.42 -21.06
CA LEU A 206 14.81 5.28 -22.13
C LEU A 206 14.18 4.79 -23.44
N ALA A 207 13.16 3.93 -23.36
CA ALA A 207 12.42 3.45 -24.53
C ALA A 207 11.65 4.58 -25.27
N PHE A 208 11.49 5.77 -24.68
CA PHE A 208 10.91 6.93 -25.36
C PHE A 208 11.73 7.38 -26.58
N ASN A 209 13.04 7.16 -26.55
CA ASN A 209 13.90 7.48 -27.69
C ASN A 209 13.49 6.71 -28.95
N GLU A 210 12.86 5.54 -28.77
CA GLU A 210 12.48 4.65 -29.86
C GLU A 210 11.08 4.94 -30.42
N ILE A 211 10.22 5.70 -29.76
CA ILE A 211 8.83 5.97 -30.19
C ILE A 211 8.61 7.41 -30.64
N ASP A 212 7.52 7.67 -31.35
CA ASP A 212 7.21 9.00 -31.87
C ASP A 212 6.81 10.01 -30.78
N ASN A 213 6.98 11.31 -31.10
CA ASN A 213 6.75 12.39 -30.14
C ASN A 213 5.29 12.49 -29.69
N ASN A 214 4.31 12.08 -30.51
CA ASN A 214 2.91 12.08 -30.12
C ASN A 214 2.67 11.04 -29.02
N LEU A 215 3.18 9.82 -29.19
CA LEU A 215 3.11 8.81 -28.14
C LEU A 215 3.90 9.21 -26.89
N VAL A 216 5.12 9.75 -27.03
CA VAL A 216 5.90 10.26 -25.89
C VAL A 216 5.10 11.30 -25.10
N SER A 217 4.48 12.27 -25.77
CA SER A 217 3.67 13.31 -25.11
C SER A 217 2.49 12.75 -24.31
N LYS A 218 1.94 11.58 -24.70
CA LYS A 218 0.79 10.96 -24.01
C LYS A 218 1.18 10.12 -22.80
N ILE A 219 2.40 9.61 -22.74
CA ILE A 219 2.85 8.67 -21.70
C ILE A 219 3.92 9.25 -20.77
N SER A 220 4.65 10.27 -21.23
CA SER A 220 5.75 10.91 -20.47
C SER A 220 5.31 11.39 -19.10
N ASP A 221 4.19 12.11 -19.00
CA ASP A 221 3.68 12.59 -17.70
C ASP A 221 3.46 11.46 -16.69
N ARG A 222 2.93 10.31 -17.15
CA ARG A 222 2.65 9.16 -16.28
C ARG A 222 3.94 8.48 -15.81
N ILE A 223 4.90 8.30 -16.71
CA ILE A 223 6.22 7.74 -16.37
C ILE A 223 7.01 8.72 -15.49
N ALA A 224 6.89 10.03 -15.72
CA ALA A 224 7.51 11.05 -14.88
C ALA A 224 6.96 11.02 -13.45
N LEU A 225 5.66 10.82 -13.27
CA LEU A 225 5.06 10.62 -11.94
C LEU A 225 5.61 9.36 -11.26
N LEU A 226 5.68 8.24 -11.97
CA LEU A 226 6.27 7.01 -11.42
C LEU A 226 7.74 7.23 -11.04
N LYS A 227 8.51 7.91 -11.90
CA LYS A 227 9.91 8.24 -11.66
C LYS A 227 10.04 9.08 -10.42
N GLN A 228 9.24 10.13 -10.26
CA GLN A 228 9.27 10.98 -9.07
C GLN A 228 8.98 10.19 -7.79
N VAL A 229 8.01 9.27 -7.81
CA VAL A 229 7.69 8.43 -6.64
C VAL A 229 8.86 7.52 -6.28
N PHE A 230 9.44 6.82 -7.25
CA PHE A 230 10.53 5.89 -6.97
C PHE A 230 11.88 6.57 -6.72
N ASP A 231 12.10 7.75 -7.30
CA ASP A 231 13.25 8.60 -7.01
C ASP A 231 13.19 9.11 -5.58
N ASN A 232 12.03 9.61 -5.13
CA ASN A 232 11.83 9.99 -3.73
C ASN A 232 12.03 8.79 -2.79
N PHE A 233 11.55 7.60 -3.17
CA PHE A 233 11.74 6.39 -2.37
C PHE A 233 13.22 5.99 -2.29
N TRP A 234 13.92 5.96 -3.42
CA TRP A 234 15.36 5.71 -3.51
C TRP A 234 16.15 6.71 -2.66
N ASN A 235 15.86 8.00 -2.80
CA ASN A 235 16.52 9.05 -2.05
C ASN A 235 16.26 8.93 -0.54
N SER A 236 15.04 8.51 -0.14
CA SER A 236 14.71 8.31 1.28
C SER A 236 15.47 7.14 1.91
N VAL A 237 15.63 6.02 1.21
CA VAL A 237 16.33 4.83 1.73
C VAL A 237 17.85 4.92 1.61
N ASN A 238 18.36 5.81 0.76
CA ASN A 238 19.78 6.15 0.63
C ASN A 238 20.12 7.50 1.29
N ASP A 239 19.21 8.06 2.10
CA ASP A 239 19.49 9.29 2.84
C ASP A 239 20.60 9.01 3.86
N PRO A 240 21.74 9.75 3.82
CA PRO A 240 22.83 9.55 4.75
C PRO A 240 22.42 9.60 6.24
N ALA A 241 21.41 10.41 6.58
CA ALA A 241 20.88 10.49 7.94
C ALA A 241 20.11 9.21 8.34
N VAL A 242 19.42 8.56 7.40
CA VAL A 242 18.76 7.27 7.62
C VAL A 242 19.80 6.17 7.78
N GLU A 243 20.82 6.14 6.91
CA GLU A 243 21.93 5.18 7.02
C GLU A 243 22.67 5.32 8.35
N GLU A 244 23.00 6.55 8.74
CA GLU A 244 23.66 6.85 10.01
C GLU A 244 22.78 6.46 11.20
N SER A 245 21.47 6.76 11.15
CA SER A 245 20.53 6.40 12.22
C SER A 245 20.39 4.89 12.39
N VAL A 246 20.29 4.14 11.29
CA VAL A 246 20.22 2.66 11.33
C VAL A 246 21.52 2.07 11.85
N LYS A 247 22.67 2.63 11.44
CA LYS A 247 23.98 2.22 11.95
C LYS A 247 24.14 2.51 13.44
N ASP A 248 23.82 3.72 13.90
CA ASP A 248 23.89 4.11 15.31
C ASP A 248 22.94 3.27 16.17
N LEU A 249 21.73 2.98 15.68
CA LEU A 249 20.79 2.09 16.36
C LEU A 249 21.35 0.67 16.50
N ASN A 250 21.90 0.11 15.43
CA ASN A 250 22.53 -1.21 15.47
C ASN A 250 23.74 -1.23 16.41
N ASP A 251 24.59 -0.21 16.34
CA ASP A 251 25.77 -0.06 17.21
C ASP A 251 25.36 0.08 18.68
N LYS A 252 24.27 0.81 18.98
CA LYS A 252 23.67 0.89 20.31
C LYS A 252 23.17 -0.47 20.81
N PHE A 253 22.49 -1.26 19.97
CA PHE A 253 22.07 -2.61 20.37
C PHE A 253 23.25 -3.56 20.62
N VAL A 254 24.30 -3.49 19.80
CA VAL A 254 25.54 -4.24 20.02
C VAL A 254 26.21 -3.80 21.31
N ARG A 255 26.32 -2.49 21.54
CA ARG A 255 26.93 -1.91 22.73
C ARG A 255 26.18 -2.27 24.01
N GLN A 256 24.85 -2.10 24.04
CA GLN A 256 24.04 -2.48 25.21
C GLN A 256 24.20 -3.96 25.57
N ARG A 257 24.20 -4.84 24.57
CA ARG A 257 24.41 -6.27 24.80
C ARG A 257 25.80 -6.56 25.35
N ARG A 258 26.83 -5.89 24.82
CA ARG A 258 28.20 -6.00 25.34
C ARG A 258 28.29 -5.49 26.78
N GLU A 259 27.77 -4.30 27.07
CA GLU A 259 27.76 -3.70 28.41
C GLU A 259 27.00 -4.58 29.41
N MET A 260 25.87 -5.16 29.01
CA MET A 260 25.12 -6.11 29.83
C MET A 260 25.96 -7.35 30.15
N ASN A 261 26.62 -7.94 29.16
CA ASN A 261 27.49 -9.09 29.36
C ASN A 261 28.71 -8.75 30.25
N GLU A 262 29.33 -7.59 30.05
CA GLU A 262 30.45 -7.11 30.87
C GLU A 262 30.02 -6.87 32.34
N GLN A 263 28.83 -6.32 32.57
CA GLN A 263 28.30 -6.15 33.93
C GLN A 263 27.97 -7.48 34.59
N ILE A 264 27.35 -8.42 33.86
CA ILE A 264 27.09 -9.78 34.34
C ILE A 264 28.42 -10.42 34.76
N GLN A 265 29.43 -10.39 33.87
CA GLN A 265 30.75 -10.95 34.14
C GLN A 265 31.42 -10.29 35.36
N THR A 266 31.41 -8.96 35.44
CA THR A 266 32.01 -8.20 36.55
C THR A 266 31.34 -8.57 37.88
N LYS A 267 30.01 -8.65 37.90
CA LYS A 267 29.26 -9.02 39.12
C LYS A 267 29.49 -10.47 39.50
N THR A 268 29.50 -11.39 38.53
CA THR A 268 29.85 -12.80 38.77
C THR A 268 31.25 -12.94 39.35
N GLN A 269 32.24 -12.22 38.80
CA GLN A 269 33.61 -12.20 39.32
C GLN A 269 33.70 -11.58 40.72
N ALA A 270 32.94 -10.52 41.00
CA ALA A 270 32.89 -9.90 42.33
C ALA A 270 32.31 -10.85 43.38
N VAL A 271 31.24 -11.58 43.03
CA VAL A 271 30.66 -12.63 43.90
C VAL A 271 31.66 -13.75 44.13
N GLN A 272 32.29 -14.26 43.07
CA GLN A 272 33.29 -15.32 43.16
C GLN A 272 34.49 -14.91 44.02
N SER A 273 35.00 -13.68 43.84
CA SER A 273 36.11 -13.15 44.63
C SER A 273 35.71 -12.99 46.10
N THR A 274 34.50 -12.50 46.37
CA THR A 274 33.99 -12.36 47.74
C THR A 274 33.83 -13.71 48.42
N LEU A 275 33.28 -14.71 47.72
CA LEU A 275 33.16 -16.08 48.22
C LEU A 275 34.54 -16.67 48.53
N ASN A 276 35.51 -16.53 47.62
CA ASN A 276 36.87 -17.02 47.84
C ASN A 276 37.53 -16.39 49.08
N VAL A 277 37.44 -15.07 49.25
CA VAL A 277 37.96 -14.39 50.45
C VAL A 277 37.27 -14.91 51.72
N LYS A 278 35.96 -15.11 51.68
CA LYS A 278 35.22 -15.64 52.83
C LYS A 278 35.58 -17.09 53.15
N PHE A 279 35.76 -17.94 52.14
CA PHE A 279 36.25 -19.31 52.34
C PHE A 279 37.67 -19.33 52.90
N GLN A 280 38.56 -18.48 52.42
CA GLN A 280 39.91 -18.33 52.98
C GLN A 280 39.89 -17.87 54.44
N ASN A 281 38.99 -16.95 54.81
CA ASN A 281 38.85 -16.54 56.20
C ASN A 281 38.33 -17.67 57.08
N ILE A 282 37.37 -18.47 56.59
CA ILE A 282 36.88 -19.66 57.30
C ILE A 282 38.03 -20.67 57.47
N GLU A 283 38.79 -20.94 56.40
CA GLU A 283 39.96 -21.81 56.44
C GLU A 283 40.98 -21.32 57.48
N HIS A 284 41.25 -20.01 57.53
CA HIS A 284 42.15 -19.41 58.52
C HIS A 284 41.61 -19.54 59.95
N SER A 285 40.31 -19.32 60.16
CA SER A 285 39.68 -19.51 61.47
C SER A 285 39.68 -20.97 61.91
N ILE A 286 39.46 -21.91 61.01
CA ILE A 286 39.56 -23.35 61.30
C ILE A 286 41.00 -23.71 61.67
N LYS A 287 41.99 -23.19 60.94
CA LYS A 287 43.39 -23.41 61.26
C LYS A 287 43.77 -22.83 62.63
N ASN A 288 43.31 -21.62 62.94
CA ASN A 288 43.50 -21.02 64.25
C ASN A 288 42.82 -21.84 65.36
N LEU A 289 41.64 -22.42 65.10
CA LEU A 289 40.98 -23.36 66.02
C LEU A 289 41.80 -24.63 66.21
N GLU A 290 42.38 -25.19 65.16
CA GLU A 290 43.27 -26.36 65.25
C GLU A 290 44.53 -26.04 66.07
N ASP A 291 45.14 -24.87 65.84
CA ASP A 291 46.33 -24.41 66.56
C ASP A 291 46.00 -24.12 68.04
N GLN A 292 44.88 -23.46 68.34
CA GLN A 292 44.45 -23.21 69.72
C GLN A 292 44.03 -24.49 70.44
N LYS A 293 43.34 -25.41 69.75
CA LYS A 293 43.03 -26.74 70.28
C LYS A 293 44.33 -27.46 70.64
N LYS A 294 45.33 -27.43 69.75
CA LYS A 294 46.63 -28.05 69.99
C LYS A 294 47.34 -27.41 71.18
N SER A 295 47.41 -26.08 71.24
CA SER A 295 47.98 -25.34 72.38
C SER A 295 47.27 -25.68 73.68
N GLY A 296 45.93 -25.71 73.69
CA GLY A 296 45.16 -26.09 74.88
C GLY A 296 45.40 -27.54 75.31
N PHE A 297 45.56 -28.47 74.36
CA PHE A 297 45.97 -29.84 74.68
C PHE A 297 47.42 -29.90 75.19
N ASP A 298 48.32 -29.08 74.65
CA ASP A 298 49.70 -28.99 75.14
C ASP A 298 49.74 -28.44 76.57
N ASP A 299 48.97 -27.38 76.87
CA ASP A 299 48.81 -26.80 78.21
C ASP A 299 48.18 -27.80 79.19
N ILE A 300 47.16 -28.55 78.77
CA ILE A 300 46.56 -29.62 79.58
C ILE A 300 47.58 -30.73 79.81
N ASN A 301 48.32 -31.15 78.77
CA ASN A 301 49.33 -32.19 78.90
C ASN A 301 50.50 -31.76 79.80
N GLU A 302 50.88 -30.48 79.75
CA GLU A 302 51.89 -29.88 80.63
C GLU A 302 51.38 -29.81 82.06
N ALA A 303 50.16 -29.30 82.28
CA ALA A 303 49.53 -29.30 83.60
C ALA A 303 49.37 -30.71 84.17
N VAL A 304 49.01 -31.71 83.34
CA VAL A 304 48.93 -33.12 83.75
C VAL A 304 50.32 -33.67 84.10
N ARG A 305 51.36 -33.32 83.34
CA ARG A 305 52.75 -33.71 83.65
C ARG A 305 53.23 -33.09 84.96
N ASP A 306 52.97 -31.80 85.16
CA ASP A 306 53.31 -31.09 86.39
C ASP A 306 52.54 -31.64 87.59
N LEU A 307 51.26 -31.99 87.41
CA LEU A 307 50.46 -32.69 88.42
C LEU A 307 51.02 -34.09 88.72
N SER A 308 51.44 -34.86 87.72
CA SER A 308 52.10 -36.14 87.93
C SER A 308 53.41 -35.97 88.71
N LYS A 309 54.23 -34.97 88.34
CA LYS A 309 55.49 -34.68 89.03
C LYS A 309 55.27 -34.23 90.47
N MET A 310 54.34 -33.31 90.71
CA MET A 310 53.95 -32.88 92.06
C MET A 310 53.39 -34.05 92.87
N SER A 311 52.55 -34.90 92.27
CA SER A 311 52.03 -36.11 92.92
C SER A 311 53.16 -37.06 93.30
N ASP A 312 54.12 -37.31 92.42
CA ASP A 312 55.28 -38.17 92.69
C ASP A 312 56.17 -37.59 93.81
N GLU A 313 56.43 -36.28 93.79
CA GLU A 313 57.15 -35.58 94.85
C GLU A 313 56.41 -35.63 96.19
N ILE A 314 55.08 -35.49 96.17
CA ILE A 314 54.24 -35.60 97.36
C ILE A 314 54.24 -37.04 97.89
N ILE A 315 54.15 -38.05 97.02
CA ILE A 315 54.21 -39.46 97.41
C ILE A 315 55.59 -39.80 97.99
N ALA A 316 56.67 -39.27 97.41
CA ALA A 316 58.03 -39.43 97.92
C ALA A 316 58.18 -38.77 99.30
N GLU A 317 57.74 -37.52 99.46
CA GLU A 317 57.77 -36.82 100.75
C GLU A 317 56.87 -37.52 101.78
N PHE A 318 55.70 -38.00 101.38
CA PHE A 318 54.78 -38.75 102.23
C PHE A 318 55.44 -40.03 102.77
N ASN A 319 56.07 -40.80 101.88
CA ASN A 319 56.76 -42.02 102.24
C ASN A 319 57.92 -41.74 103.20
N LEU A 320 58.77 -40.74 102.90
CA LEU A 320 59.94 -40.42 103.73
C LEU A 320 59.56 -39.82 105.09
N LYS A 321 58.64 -38.86 105.10
CA LYS A 321 58.39 -37.98 106.26
C LYS A 321 57.38 -38.55 107.22
N TYR A 322 56.39 -39.29 106.72
CA TYR A 322 55.30 -39.85 107.54
C TYR A 322 55.37 -41.37 107.60
N ARG A 323 55.39 -42.08 106.45
CA ARG A 323 55.35 -43.55 106.45
C ARG A 323 56.54 -44.17 107.17
N SER A 324 57.77 -43.74 106.87
CA SER A 324 58.97 -44.27 107.53
C SER A 324 59.00 -43.96 109.03
N ARG A 325 58.55 -42.77 109.44
CA ARG A 325 58.48 -42.39 110.87
C ARG A 325 57.41 -43.17 111.61
N ILE A 326 56.20 -43.29 111.04
CA ILE A 326 55.12 -44.10 111.62
C ILE A 326 55.57 -45.57 111.71
N GLN A 327 56.23 -46.11 110.68
CA GLN A 327 56.81 -47.47 110.73
C GLN A 327 57.87 -47.61 111.82
N GLN A 328 58.73 -46.60 112.00
CA GLN A 328 59.73 -46.58 113.06
C GLN A 328 59.08 -46.52 114.45
N GLU A 329 58.05 -45.69 114.65
CA GLU A 329 57.29 -45.62 115.91
C GLU A 329 56.57 -46.95 116.20
N PHE A 330 55.96 -47.59 115.20
CA PHE A 330 55.39 -48.94 115.33
C PHE A 330 56.44 -50.02 115.62
N ALA A 331 57.65 -49.91 115.06
CA ALA A 331 58.76 -50.79 115.41
C ALA A 331 59.24 -50.54 116.84
N THR A 332 59.18 -49.29 117.31
CA THR A 332 59.56 -48.88 118.68
C THR A 332 58.51 -49.32 119.72
N LEU A 333 57.23 -49.42 119.32
CA LEU A 333 56.14 -50.04 120.11
C LEU A 333 56.40 -51.53 120.43
N LYS A 334 57.25 -52.22 119.65
CA LYS A 334 57.60 -53.62 119.86
C LYS A 334 58.41 -53.87 121.15
N THR A 335 59.08 -52.83 121.67
CA THR A 335 59.90 -52.91 122.89
C THR A 335 59.04 -52.88 124.16
N PRO A 336 58.15 -51.90 124.40
CA PRO A 336 57.25 -51.92 125.56
C PRO A 336 56.16 -53.00 125.48
N MET A 337 55.86 -53.57 124.29
CA MET A 337 55.00 -54.75 124.19
C MET A 337 55.61 -56.02 124.81
N LYS A 338 56.94 -56.08 125.03
CA LYS A 338 57.58 -57.18 125.76
C LYS A 338 57.37 -57.11 127.28
N ASP A 339 57.00 -55.95 127.80
CA ASP A 339 56.73 -55.70 129.22
C ASP A 339 55.23 -55.93 129.57
N ILE A 340 54.46 -56.52 128.64
CA ILE A 340 53.07 -56.95 128.83
C ILE A 340 53.08 -58.48 128.86
N ASP A 341 53.81 -59.05 129.82
CA ASP A 341 53.72 -60.45 130.19
C ASP A 341 52.61 -60.57 131.25
N PRO A 342 51.54 -61.37 131.02
CA PRO A 342 50.48 -61.55 132.01
C PRO A 342 50.94 -62.22 133.32
N ASP A 343 52.15 -62.80 133.39
CA ASP A 343 52.57 -63.70 134.48
C ASP A 343 53.85 -63.25 135.25
N ASN A 344 54.14 -61.94 135.37
CA ASN A 344 55.30 -61.46 136.15
C ASN A 344 54.94 -60.56 137.35
N ASP A 345 55.16 -61.07 138.56
CA ASP A 345 54.80 -60.54 139.89
C ASP A 345 55.78 -59.50 140.50
N GLU A 346 56.75 -58.97 139.74
CA GLU A 346 57.70 -57.95 140.22
C GLU A 346 57.74 -56.67 139.37
N ALA A 347 56.57 -56.09 139.06
CA ALA A 347 56.48 -54.73 138.51
C ALA A 347 55.88 -53.74 139.54
N PRO A 348 56.64 -52.75 140.04
CA PRO A 348 56.11 -51.75 140.96
C PRO A 348 55.15 -50.80 140.23
N LEU A 349 53.92 -50.70 140.73
CA LEU A 349 52.91 -49.72 140.34
C LEU A 349 53.31 -48.31 140.80
N PRO A 350 53.57 -47.35 139.88
CA PRO A 350 53.63 -45.94 140.22
C PRO A 350 52.25 -45.31 139.99
N GLN A 351 51.65 -44.87 141.08
CA GLN A 351 50.46 -44.04 141.13
C GLN A 351 50.57 -42.83 140.19
N GLY A 352 49.60 -42.66 139.29
CA GLY A 352 49.29 -41.36 138.69
C GLY A 352 50.02 -40.94 137.41
N THR A 353 50.69 -41.83 136.67
CA THR A 353 51.30 -41.45 135.37
C THR A 353 50.85 -42.38 134.24
N ILE A 354 50.50 -41.77 133.11
CA ILE A 354 50.01 -42.39 131.87
C ILE A 354 50.95 -43.54 131.46
N CYS A 355 50.44 -44.75 131.13
CA CYS A 355 51.32 -45.85 130.73
C CYS A 355 52.08 -45.49 129.44
N LYS A 356 53.36 -45.88 129.35
CA LYS A 356 54.23 -45.57 128.19
C LYS A 356 53.63 -45.99 126.84
N LEU A 357 52.79 -47.04 126.83
CA LEU A 357 52.07 -47.49 125.64
C LEU A 357 51.07 -46.42 125.14
N ARG A 358 50.37 -45.73 126.04
CA ARG A 358 49.42 -44.67 125.69
C ARG A 358 50.13 -43.40 125.20
N GLU A 359 51.30 -43.06 125.77
CA GLU A 359 52.13 -41.96 125.24
C GLU A 359 52.60 -42.23 123.81
N GLN A 360 53.09 -43.44 123.52
CA GLN A 360 53.52 -43.81 122.17
C GLN A 360 52.35 -43.85 121.17
N VAL A 361 51.18 -44.35 121.58
CA VAL A 361 49.96 -44.33 120.75
C VAL A 361 49.49 -42.90 120.48
N ASP A 362 49.59 -41.98 121.43
CA ASP A 362 49.23 -40.57 121.22
C ASP A 362 50.23 -39.83 120.32
N VAL A 363 51.52 -40.20 120.34
CA VAL A 363 52.52 -39.71 119.37
C VAL A 363 52.17 -40.16 117.95
N ILE A 364 51.83 -41.43 117.76
CA ILE A 364 51.39 -41.96 116.45
C ILE A 364 50.11 -41.26 116.00
N ARG A 365 49.13 -41.06 116.90
CA ARG A 365 47.88 -40.36 116.60
C ARG A 365 48.12 -38.90 116.17
N LYS A 366 49.07 -38.20 116.80
CA LYS A 366 49.45 -36.82 116.40
C LYS A 366 50.14 -36.82 115.03
N GLN A 367 51.03 -37.76 114.75
CA GLN A 367 51.69 -37.88 113.44
C GLN A 367 50.69 -38.20 112.31
N VAL A 368 49.72 -39.09 112.57
CA VAL A 368 48.65 -39.43 111.61
C VAL A 368 47.72 -38.22 111.36
N LYS A 369 47.39 -37.42 112.38
CA LYS A 369 46.63 -36.18 112.19
C LYS A 369 47.40 -35.11 111.41
N ALA A 370 48.70 -34.97 111.67
CA ALA A 370 49.54 -34.04 110.91
C ALA A 370 49.67 -34.45 109.43
N MET A 371 49.68 -35.75 109.16
CA MET A 371 49.64 -36.33 107.82
C MET A 371 48.31 -36.04 107.11
N ASP A 372 47.17 -36.21 107.79
CA ASP A 372 45.84 -35.93 107.23
C ASP A 372 45.68 -34.45 106.82
N ASN A 373 46.11 -33.53 107.68
CA ASN A 373 46.09 -32.09 107.38
C ASN A 373 46.99 -31.74 106.18
N ALA A 374 48.21 -32.28 106.13
CA ALA A 374 49.15 -32.00 105.03
C ALA A 374 48.66 -32.53 103.66
N CYS A 375 48.00 -33.70 103.63
CA CYS A 375 47.35 -34.20 102.42
C CYS A 375 46.19 -33.30 101.97
N ARG A 376 45.39 -32.79 102.93
CA ARG A 376 44.24 -31.93 102.63
C ARG A 376 44.66 -30.56 102.08
N ASP A 377 45.72 -29.96 102.62
CA ASP A 377 46.27 -28.69 102.13
C ASP A 377 46.80 -28.84 100.69
N LYS A 378 47.55 -29.92 100.41
CA LYS A 378 48.09 -30.19 99.06
C LYS A 378 47.00 -30.51 98.02
N LEU A 379 45.94 -31.23 98.40
CA LEU A 379 44.77 -31.45 97.54
C LEU A 379 44.05 -30.14 97.19
N THR A 380 44.06 -29.16 98.10
CA THR A 380 43.46 -27.84 97.89
C THR A 380 44.30 -27.00 96.93
N GLU A 381 45.63 -27.12 96.98
CA GLU A 381 46.56 -26.46 96.06
C GLU A 381 46.43 -26.99 94.62
N ILE A 382 46.31 -28.32 94.45
CA ILE A 382 46.00 -28.96 93.16
C ILE A 382 44.66 -28.46 92.61
N TRP A 383 43.63 -28.38 93.46
CA TRP A 383 42.31 -27.88 93.07
C TRP A 383 42.32 -26.41 92.60
N LYS A 384 43.20 -25.59 93.19
CA LYS A 384 43.39 -24.19 92.81
C LYS A 384 44.06 -24.09 91.43
N HIS A 385 45.10 -24.88 91.18
CA HIS A 385 45.79 -24.90 89.89
C HIS A 385 44.88 -25.34 88.73
N VAL A 386 44.04 -26.36 88.93
CA VAL A 386 43.08 -26.81 87.91
C VAL A 386 42.01 -25.74 87.63
N ARG A 387 41.57 -25.00 88.66
CA ARG A 387 40.58 -23.92 88.51
C ARG A 387 41.15 -22.72 87.75
N ASP A 388 42.40 -22.33 88.04
CA ASP A 388 43.06 -21.20 87.40
C ASP A 388 43.33 -21.44 85.89
N SER A 389 43.57 -22.69 85.48
CA SER A 389 43.76 -23.06 84.06
C SER A 389 42.46 -23.15 83.26
N MET A 390 41.32 -23.52 83.88
CA MET A 390 40.03 -23.62 83.17
C MET A 390 39.23 -22.30 83.16
N GLY A 391 39.48 -21.39 84.11
CA GLY A 391 38.72 -20.15 84.31
C GLY A 391 37.41 -20.38 85.09
N ASP A 392 37.07 -19.48 86.03
CA ASP A 392 35.85 -19.59 86.87
C ASP A 392 34.66 -18.74 86.37
N ASP A 393 34.89 -17.91 85.35
CA ASP A 393 33.96 -16.94 84.76
C ASP A 393 34.41 -16.67 83.30
N SER A 394 33.48 -16.17 82.46
CA SER A 394 33.66 -15.76 81.06
C SER A 394 34.78 -14.72 80.78
N SER A 395 35.56 -14.31 81.78
CA SER A 395 36.59 -13.28 81.70
C SER A 395 38.04 -13.78 81.45
N LYS A 396 38.37 -15.06 81.69
CA LYS A 396 39.72 -15.63 81.40
C LYS A 396 39.69 -17.10 80.97
N GLY A 397 40.76 -17.56 80.29
CA GLY A 397 40.95 -18.96 79.88
C GLY A 397 40.21 -19.34 78.59
N VAL A 398 40.00 -20.65 78.39
CA VAL A 398 39.37 -21.23 77.18
C VAL A 398 37.91 -20.76 77.01
N LEU A 399 37.18 -20.56 78.12
CA LEU A 399 35.79 -20.10 78.08
C LEU A 399 35.65 -18.68 77.49
N ALA A 400 36.53 -17.75 77.90
CA ALA A 400 36.52 -16.37 77.41
C ALA A 400 36.85 -16.27 75.91
N ALA A 401 37.75 -17.12 75.42
CA ALA A 401 38.07 -17.20 73.99
C ALA A 401 36.88 -17.67 73.15
N LEU A 402 36.09 -18.63 73.67
CA LEU A 402 34.88 -19.13 73.02
C LEU A 402 33.74 -18.09 73.03
N THR A 403 33.53 -17.36 74.13
CA THR A 403 32.52 -16.29 74.20
C THR A 403 32.83 -15.15 73.23
N LYS A 404 34.10 -14.74 73.12
CA LYS A 404 34.51 -13.69 72.18
C LYS A 404 34.32 -14.09 70.71
N LEU A 405 34.59 -15.36 70.38
CA LEU A 405 34.34 -15.90 69.05
C LEU A 405 32.85 -15.85 68.67
N GLU A 406 31.98 -16.16 69.62
CA GLU A 406 30.54 -16.08 69.42
C GLU A 406 30.06 -14.64 69.14
N GLU A 407 30.57 -13.66 69.90
CA GLU A 407 30.26 -12.24 69.71
C GLU A 407 30.71 -11.72 68.33
N ASP A 408 31.93 -12.06 67.90
CA ASP A 408 32.48 -11.63 66.61
C ASP A 408 31.69 -12.23 65.43
N ILE A 409 31.28 -13.50 65.52
CA ILE A 409 30.43 -14.16 64.51
C ILE A 409 29.03 -13.50 64.45
N LYS A 410 28.41 -13.23 65.61
CA LYS A 410 27.10 -12.55 65.68
C LYS A 410 27.17 -11.16 65.03
N LYS A 411 28.25 -10.41 65.27
CA LYS A 411 28.47 -9.06 64.70
C LYS A 411 28.66 -9.08 63.18
N ASP A 412 29.48 -9.99 62.66
CA ASP A 412 29.75 -10.10 61.22
C ASP A 412 28.50 -10.53 60.42
N LEU A 413 27.72 -11.47 60.95
CA LEU A 413 26.44 -11.88 60.35
C LEU A 413 25.44 -10.72 60.29
N CYS A 414 25.37 -9.89 61.33
CA CYS A 414 24.51 -8.70 61.35
C CYS A 414 24.90 -7.69 60.25
N LEU A 415 26.20 -7.46 60.06
CA LEU A 415 26.74 -6.57 59.02
C LEU A 415 26.43 -7.07 57.61
N ILE A 416 26.58 -8.37 57.36
CA ILE A 416 26.24 -9.00 56.08
C ILE A 416 24.75 -8.82 55.78
N ARG A 417 23.86 -9.10 56.75
CA ARG A 417 22.39 -8.93 56.58
C ARG A 417 22.01 -7.50 56.21
N LYS A 418 22.56 -6.51 56.91
CA LYS A 418 22.29 -5.08 56.65
C LYS A 418 22.77 -4.62 55.28
N ASN A 419 23.96 -5.04 54.86
CA ASN A 419 24.53 -4.62 53.57
C ASN A 419 23.80 -5.30 52.39
N VAL A 420 23.53 -6.61 52.47
CA VAL A 420 22.76 -7.33 51.44
C VAL A 420 21.36 -6.74 51.29
N GLY A 421 20.66 -6.48 52.41
CA GLY A 421 19.34 -5.87 52.37
C GLY A 421 19.33 -4.47 51.73
N ARG A 422 20.36 -3.65 52.00
CA ARG A 422 20.51 -2.32 51.40
C ARG A 422 20.73 -2.41 49.88
N ASP A 423 21.64 -3.27 49.44
CA ASP A 423 22.04 -3.36 48.04
C ASP A 423 20.93 -3.96 47.16
N VAL A 424 20.22 -4.97 47.65
CA VAL A 424 19.06 -5.55 46.95
C VAL A 424 17.93 -4.53 46.83
N LYS A 425 17.61 -3.78 47.91
CA LYS A 425 16.60 -2.71 47.86
C LYS A 425 16.96 -1.64 46.84
N LYS A 426 18.22 -1.22 46.80
CA LYS A 426 18.71 -0.23 45.81
C LYS A 426 18.58 -0.77 44.38
N TYR A 427 19.00 -2.02 44.14
CA TYR A 427 18.89 -2.64 42.83
C TYR A 427 17.44 -2.69 42.30
N VAL A 428 16.51 -3.18 43.13
CA VAL A 428 15.09 -3.28 42.76
C VAL A 428 14.52 -1.89 42.45
N LYS A 429 14.83 -0.89 43.29
CA LYS A 429 14.38 0.49 43.07
C LYS A 429 14.92 1.08 41.76
N ASP A 430 16.22 0.95 41.50
CA ASP A 430 16.84 1.46 40.28
C ASP A 430 16.31 0.74 39.03
N TYR A 431 15.97 -0.55 39.14
CA TYR A 431 15.35 -1.31 38.06
C TYR A 431 13.92 -0.83 37.76
N VAL A 432 13.08 -0.65 38.79
CA VAL A 432 11.69 -0.17 38.63
C VAL A 432 11.67 1.24 38.03
N ILE A 433 12.61 2.12 38.38
CA ILE A 433 12.76 3.45 37.77
C ILE A 433 13.00 3.34 36.26
N ARG A 434 13.96 2.50 35.83
CA ARG A 434 14.24 2.31 34.39
C ARG A 434 13.06 1.74 33.63
N VAL A 435 12.34 0.78 34.21
CA VAL A 435 11.12 0.22 33.59
C VAL A 435 10.06 1.31 33.43
N LYS A 436 9.86 2.14 34.46
CA LYS A 436 8.92 3.25 34.39
C LYS A 436 9.28 4.25 33.29
N GLU A 437 10.55 4.65 33.18
CA GLU A 437 10.98 5.57 32.11
C GLU A 437 10.65 5.01 30.71
N GLN A 438 10.84 3.70 30.49
CA GLN A 438 10.48 3.06 29.23
C GLN A 438 8.96 2.96 29.02
N VAL A 439 8.20 2.64 30.07
CA VAL A 439 6.72 2.58 30.00
C VAL A 439 6.14 3.96 29.67
N GLY A 440 6.65 5.04 30.27
CA GLY A 440 6.22 6.41 29.96
C GLY A 440 6.48 6.81 28.50
N ILE A 441 7.62 6.41 27.92
CA ILE A 441 7.89 6.65 26.48
C ILE A 441 6.87 5.91 25.61
N ILE A 442 6.53 4.67 25.96
CA ILE A 442 5.55 3.87 25.22
C ILE A 442 4.14 4.49 25.36
N GLU A 443 3.78 4.94 26.56
CA GLU A 443 2.51 5.62 26.84
C GLU A 443 2.36 6.87 25.98
N ASP A 444 3.38 7.73 25.93
CA ASP A 444 3.39 8.95 25.11
C ASP A 444 3.25 8.65 23.61
N LYS A 445 3.91 7.59 23.13
CA LYS A 445 3.87 7.20 21.71
C LYS A 445 2.53 6.61 21.30
N ILE A 446 1.86 5.86 22.18
CA ILE A 446 0.52 5.33 21.92
C ILE A 446 -0.53 6.43 22.05
N GLY A 447 -0.47 7.21 23.14
CA GLY A 447 -1.30 8.36 23.43
C GLY A 447 -2.80 8.06 23.50
N GLN A 448 -3.61 9.08 23.21
CA GLN A 448 -5.08 9.04 23.24
C GLN A 448 -5.67 9.76 22.02
N THR A 449 -6.97 9.61 21.79
CA THR A 449 -7.69 10.25 20.67
C THR A 449 -7.72 11.78 20.73
N SER A 450 -7.52 12.37 21.92
CA SER A 450 -7.44 13.82 22.16
C SER A 450 -6.04 14.27 22.61
N GLY A 451 -5.02 13.44 22.42
CA GLY A 451 -3.65 13.67 22.90
C GLY A 451 -2.73 14.45 21.95
N PRO A 452 -1.40 14.38 22.16
CA PRO A 452 -0.41 15.01 21.31
C PRO A 452 -0.54 14.58 19.84
N LEU A 453 -0.33 15.52 18.92
CA LEU A 453 -0.49 15.38 17.45
C LEU A 453 0.33 14.22 16.84
N ASN A 454 1.29 13.68 17.58
CA ASN A 454 2.29 12.69 17.16
C ASN A 454 2.09 11.29 17.77
N SER A 455 0.99 11.03 18.48
CA SER A 455 0.68 9.70 19.00
C SER A 455 0.00 8.80 17.97
N ILE A 456 0.20 7.48 18.06
CA ILE A 456 -0.38 6.50 17.12
C ILE A 456 -1.91 6.57 17.17
N TYR A 457 -2.51 6.65 18.36
CA TYR A 457 -3.96 6.64 18.49
C TYR A 457 -4.58 7.92 17.93
N TYR A 458 -4.00 9.09 18.22
CA TYR A 458 -4.44 10.35 17.63
C TYR A 458 -4.39 10.32 16.09
N ASN A 459 -3.26 9.90 15.52
CA ASN A 459 -3.05 9.88 14.07
C ASN A 459 -3.95 8.87 13.37
N TRP A 460 -4.17 7.70 13.98
CA TRP A 460 -5.14 6.72 13.47
C TRP A 460 -6.56 7.31 13.44
N ASP A 461 -7.01 7.95 14.52
CA ASP A 461 -8.35 8.51 14.56
C ASP A 461 -8.52 9.70 13.59
N ALA A 462 -7.48 10.53 13.43
CA ALA A 462 -7.46 11.61 12.44
C ALA A 462 -7.56 11.06 11.00
N LEU A 463 -6.71 10.11 10.63
CA LEU A 463 -6.73 9.46 9.32
C LEU A 463 -8.10 8.82 9.04
N ARG A 464 -8.66 8.14 10.05
CA ARG A 464 -9.96 7.49 9.97
C ARG A 464 -11.07 8.49 9.66
N ARG A 465 -11.10 9.63 10.36
CA ARG A 465 -12.07 10.71 10.16
C ARG A 465 -11.94 11.33 8.77
N GLU A 466 -10.72 11.67 8.34
CA GLU A 466 -10.45 12.27 7.03
C GLU A 466 -10.94 11.35 5.89
N ILE A 467 -10.53 10.07 5.88
CA ILE A 467 -10.96 9.15 4.82
C ILE A 467 -12.48 8.94 4.84
N ALA A 468 -13.08 8.80 6.02
CA ALA A 468 -14.53 8.63 6.14
C ALA A 468 -15.28 9.88 5.63
N TRP A 469 -14.75 11.08 5.89
CA TRP A 469 -15.30 12.35 5.40
C TRP A 469 -15.22 12.45 3.87
N TYR A 470 -14.04 12.22 3.29
CA TYR A 470 -13.88 12.22 1.82
C TYR A 470 -14.77 11.17 1.14
N ALA A 471 -14.80 9.94 1.67
CA ALA A 471 -15.64 8.87 1.11
C ALA A 471 -17.13 9.24 1.17
N THR A 472 -17.59 9.81 2.28
CA THR A 472 -18.99 10.23 2.44
C THR A 472 -19.32 11.41 1.52
N GLY A 473 -18.44 12.40 1.39
CA GLY A 473 -18.60 13.52 0.46
C GLY A 473 -18.64 13.08 -1.02
N LEU A 474 -17.81 12.10 -1.40
CA LEU A 474 -17.81 11.50 -2.73
C LEU A 474 -19.11 10.76 -3.03
N ILE A 475 -19.61 9.95 -2.09
CA ILE A 475 -20.87 9.21 -2.26
C ILE A 475 -22.06 10.18 -2.34
N GLY A 476 -22.05 11.22 -1.50
CA GLY A 476 -23.19 12.08 -1.22
C GLY A 476 -24.00 11.56 -0.03
N GLU A 477 -24.32 12.43 0.93
CA GLU A 477 -25.11 12.06 2.11
C GLU A 477 -26.58 11.80 1.75
N ASP A 478 -27.17 10.80 2.40
CA ASP A 478 -28.62 10.57 2.34
C ASP A 478 -29.33 11.59 3.24
N GLY A 479 -29.38 12.82 2.71
CA GLY A 479 -30.33 13.90 2.98
C GLY A 479 -30.54 14.35 4.43
N GLN A 480 -30.24 15.62 4.70
CA GLN A 480 -31.20 16.52 5.33
C GLN A 480 -31.16 17.92 4.67
N THR A 481 -32.38 18.42 4.42
CA THR A 481 -32.83 19.82 4.32
C THR A 481 -32.88 20.68 3.03
N ILE A 482 -32.33 20.37 1.85
CA ILE A 482 -32.73 21.14 0.62
C ILE A 482 -32.66 20.31 -0.68
N LYS A 483 -33.80 19.77 -1.14
CA LYS A 483 -33.97 19.49 -2.59
C LYS A 483 -33.79 20.83 -3.32
N PRO A 484 -32.88 20.97 -4.31
CA PRO A 484 -32.36 19.93 -5.21
C PRO A 484 -30.82 19.79 -5.19
N TYR A 485 -30.16 20.01 -4.04
CA TYR A 485 -28.70 19.95 -3.94
C TYR A 485 -28.21 18.54 -3.65
N TYR A 486 -28.36 17.65 -4.63
CA TYR A 486 -27.76 16.33 -4.56
C TYR A 486 -26.29 16.44 -4.98
N HIS A 487 -25.38 16.24 -4.03
CA HIS A 487 -23.93 16.24 -4.25
C HIS A 487 -23.38 14.82 -4.45
N GLY A 488 -22.14 14.72 -4.92
CA GLY A 488 -21.44 13.45 -5.08
C GLY A 488 -22.03 12.53 -6.16
N LEU A 489 -21.68 11.24 -6.08
CA LEU A 489 -22.06 10.22 -7.05
C LEU A 489 -23.57 9.94 -7.05
N LYS A 490 -24.24 9.96 -5.87
CA LYS A 490 -25.70 9.84 -5.80
C LYS A 490 -26.42 11.02 -6.46
N GLY A 491 -25.83 12.21 -6.45
CA GLY A 491 -26.40 13.35 -7.15
C GLY A 491 -26.46 13.20 -8.66
N ILE A 492 -25.51 12.47 -9.26
CA ILE A 492 -25.55 12.14 -10.68
C ILE A 492 -26.76 11.24 -10.99
N LYS A 493 -27.06 10.23 -10.14
CA LYS A 493 -28.26 9.39 -10.29
C LYS A 493 -29.53 10.22 -10.33
N GLU A 494 -29.68 11.11 -9.35
CA GLU A 494 -30.89 11.92 -9.24
C GLU A 494 -31.05 12.92 -10.38
N LYS A 495 -29.94 13.47 -10.92
CA LYS A 495 -30.01 14.35 -12.10
C LYS A 495 -30.43 13.60 -13.36
N VAL A 496 -29.98 12.36 -13.56
CA VAL A 496 -30.47 11.51 -14.67
C VAL A 496 -31.95 11.17 -14.50
N LYS A 497 -32.37 10.89 -13.28
CA LYS A 497 -33.79 10.66 -12.94
C LYS A 497 -34.63 11.90 -13.27
N THR A 498 -34.19 13.08 -12.84
CA THR A 498 -34.82 14.37 -13.13
C THR A 498 -34.91 14.63 -14.64
N TYR A 499 -33.86 14.32 -15.40
CA TYR A 499 -33.87 14.45 -16.86
C TYR A 499 -34.93 13.55 -17.50
N THR A 500 -35.06 12.32 -17.00
CA THR A 500 -36.08 11.35 -17.46
C THR A 500 -37.49 11.83 -17.13
N ASP A 501 -37.71 12.35 -15.92
CA ASP A 501 -38.99 12.93 -15.51
C ASP A 501 -39.35 14.17 -16.34
N LYS A 502 -38.37 14.96 -16.77
CA LYS A 502 -38.61 16.09 -17.67
C LYS A 502 -39.12 15.64 -19.04
N PHE A 503 -38.61 14.53 -19.59
CA PHE A 503 -39.17 13.93 -20.80
C PHE A 503 -40.60 13.46 -20.61
N LYS A 504 -40.90 12.85 -19.45
CA LYS A 504 -42.26 12.43 -19.11
C LYS A 504 -43.23 13.62 -19.08
N ASN A 505 -42.89 14.66 -18.32
CA ASN A 505 -43.83 15.74 -18.00
C ASN A 505 -43.89 16.83 -19.07
N ASP A 506 -42.77 17.11 -19.75
CA ASP A 506 -42.60 18.34 -20.52
C ASP A 506 -42.30 18.10 -22.01
N PHE A 507 -42.44 16.86 -22.52
CA PHE A 507 -42.08 16.59 -23.91
C PHE A 507 -42.88 17.43 -24.90
N GLY A 508 -44.21 17.39 -24.82
CA GLY A 508 -45.07 18.14 -25.75
C GLY A 508 -45.05 19.65 -25.55
N THR A 509 -44.79 20.11 -24.32
CA THR A 509 -44.90 21.54 -23.94
C THR A 509 -43.58 22.29 -24.01
N THR A 510 -42.45 21.60 -23.83
CA THR A 510 -41.12 22.23 -23.74
C THR A 510 -40.14 21.62 -24.72
N ILE A 511 -39.99 20.30 -24.75
CA ILE A 511 -38.91 19.64 -25.51
C ILE A 511 -39.18 19.69 -27.02
N LEU A 512 -40.37 19.25 -27.45
CA LEU A 512 -40.76 19.27 -28.86
C LEU A 512 -40.80 20.69 -29.43
N PRO A 513 -41.36 21.71 -28.74
CA PRO A 513 -41.24 23.09 -29.18
C PRO A 513 -39.80 23.59 -29.32
N ALA A 514 -38.89 23.20 -28.40
CA ALA A 514 -37.48 23.56 -28.51
C ALA A 514 -36.78 22.87 -29.70
N TRP A 515 -37.13 21.62 -30.00
CA TRP A 515 -36.66 20.93 -31.21
C TRP A 515 -37.18 21.60 -32.48
N MET A 516 -38.43 22.07 -32.47
CA MET A 516 -39.01 22.85 -33.56
C MET A 516 -38.27 24.16 -33.77
N ASP A 517 -37.97 24.89 -32.68
CA ASP A 517 -37.18 26.12 -32.76
C ASP A 517 -35.79 25.87 -33.32
N TYR A 518 -35.13 24.78 -32.90
CA TYR A 518 -33.83 24.42 -33.43
C TYR A 518 -33.91 24.06 -34.93
N ALA A 519 -34.91 23.28 -35.35
CA ALA A 519 -35.09 22.93 -36.76
C ALA A 519 -35.38 24.16 -37.62
N LEU A 520 -36.20 25.10 -37.13
CA LEU A 520 -36.57 26.31 -37.85
C LEU A 520 -35.43 27.31 -37.94
N ASN A 521 -34.65 27.50 -36.87
CA ASN A 521 -33.63 28.56 -36.83
C ASN A 521 -32.23 28.10 -37.24
N THR A 522 -31.91 26.81 -37.11
CA THR A 522 -30.55 26.30 -37.36
C THR A 522 -30.44 25.56 -38.70
N ASN A 523 -31.53 25.03 -39.25
CA ASN A 523 -31.48 24.37 -40.55
C ASN A 523 -31.37 25.40 -41.67
N LYS A 524 -30.17 25.54 -42.24
CA LYS A 524 -29.89 26.47 -43.34
C LYS A 524 -30.83 26.28 -44.54
N ILE A 525 -31.19 25.04 -44.88
CA ILE A 525 -32.10 24.76 -46.00
C ILE A 525 -33.49 25.35 -45.72
N VAL A 526 -34.00 25.17 -44.50
CA VAL A 526 -35.31 25.71 -44.09
C VAL A 526 -35.27 27.24 -44.11
N ASN A 527 -34.24 27.84 -43.50
CA ASN A 527 -34.07 29.29 -43.46
C ASN A 527 -33.97 29.92 -44.85
N ASP A 528 -33.09 29.40 -45.71
CA ASP A 528 -32.88 29.93 -47.07
C ASP A 528 -34.20 29.86 -47.87
N ARG A 529 -34.97 28.78 -47.70
CA ARG A 529 -36.28 28.64 -48.38
C ARG A 529 -37.33 29.59 -47.82
N LEU A 530 -37.38 29.80 -46.51
CA LEU A 530 -38.31 30.76 -45.90
C LEU A 530 -37.95 32.20 -46.28
N ASP A 531 -36.67 32.54 -46.40
CA ASP A 531 -36.22 33.86 -46.86
C ASP A 531 -36.58 34.11 -48.33
N VAL A 532 -36.37 33.13 -49.22
CA VAL A 532 -36.82 33.24 -50.62
C VAL A 532 -38.35 33.32 -50.70
N TYR A 533 -39.08 32.55 -49.89
CA TYR A 533 -40.55 32.66 -49.82
C TYR A 533 -40.99 34.05 -49.36
N PHE A 534 -40.36 34.61 -48.32
CA PHE A 534 -40.62 35.97 -47.85
C PHE A 534 -40.41 36.99 -48.98
N ASN A 535 -39.23 36.96 -49.62
CA ASN A 535 -38.86 37.95 -50.63
C ASN A 535 -39.71 37.89 -51.89
N ASN A 536 -40.15 36.70 -52.31
CA ASN A 536 -41.01 36.55 -53.48
C ASN A 536 -42.45 37.01 -53.24
N ASN A 537 -42.90 37.06 -51.98
CA ASN A 537 -44.32 37.26 -51.66
C ASN A 537 -44.59 38.52 -50.80
N LYS A 538 -43.56 39.24 -50.35
CA LYS A 538 -43.70 40.45 -49.50
C LYS A 538 -44.47 41.59 -50.17
N ASP A 539 -44.49 41.63 -51.51
CA ASP A 539 -45.19 42.67 -52.28
C ASP A 539 -46.59 42.24 -52.76
N VAL A 540 -46.99 40.99 -52.50
CA VAL A 540 -48.35 40.49 -52.80
C VAL A 540 -49.35 41.23 -51.92
N VAL A 541 -50.39 41.82 -52.53
CA VAL A 541 -51.31 42.79 -51.89
C VAL A 541 -51.90 42.25 -50.59
N GLU A 542 -52.34 40.99 -50.60
CA GLU A 542 -52.96 40.29 -49.48
C GLU A 542 -51.96 39.97 -48.35
N LEU A 543 -50.67 39.83 -48.66
CA LEU A 543 -49.62 39.46 -47.73
C LEU A 543 -48.77 40.64 -47.26
N LYS A 544 -48.77 41.76 -47.98
CA LYS A 544 -47.92 42.94 -47.74
C LYS A 544 -48.08 43.54 -46.34
N SER A 545 -49.29 43.54 -45.80
CA SER A 545 -49.56 44.02 -44.44
C SER A 545 -49.23 42.99 -43.34
N LYS A 546 -48.97 41.73 -43.73
CA LYS A 546 -48.74 40.57 -42.84
C LYS A 546 -47.29 40.09 -42.84
N PHE A 547 -46.54 40.35 -43.91
CA PHE A 547 -45.12 40.01 -44.08
C PHE A 547 -44.25 41.16 -43.57
N THR A 548 -44.39 41.48 -42.28
CA THR A 548 -43.61 42.55 -41.64
C THR A 548 -42.13 42.18 -41.49
N ASP A 549 -41.85 40.90 -41.23
CA ASP A 549 -40.51 40.33 -41.13
C ASP A 549 -40.53 38.80 -41.36
N LEU A 550 -39.35 38.23 -41.59
CA LEU A 550 -39.15 36.78 -41.72
C LEU A 550 -39.57 36.01 -40.46
N LYS A 551 -39.42 36.62 -39.27
CA LYS A 551 -39.74 36.00 -37.97
C LYS A 551 -41.23 35.71 -37.85
N THR A 552 -42.08 36.54 -38.44
CA THR A 552 -43.53 36.37 -38.49
C THR A 552 -43.90 35.12 -39.26
N ILE A 553 -43.25 34.88 -40.41
CA ILE A 553 -43.43 33.64 -41.19
C ILE A 553 -42.94 32.43 -40.40
N ILE A 554 -41.75 32.50 -39.81
CA ILE A 554 -41.19 31.41 -38.98
C ILE A 554 -42.17 31.04 -37.85
N ASN A 555 -42.77 32.02 -37.19
CA ASN A 555 -43.77 31.79 -36.14
C ASN A 555 -45.04 31.11 -36.68
N GLN A 556 -45.54 31.50 -37.86
CA GLN A 556 -46.71 30.84 -38.45
C GLN A 556 -46.42 29.41 -38.88
N VAL A 557 -45.23 29.16 -39.44
CA VAL A 557 -44.76 27.81 -39.76
C VAL A 557 -44.68 26.96 -38.49
N LYS A 558 -44.07 27.49 -37.42
CA LYS A 558 -44.01 26.83 -36.11
C LYS A 558 -45.40 26.44 -35.61
N LEU A 559 -46.33 27.39 -35.57
CA LEU A 559 -47.70 27.16 -35.08
C LEU A 559 -48.42 26.07 -35.88
N ALA A 560 -48.36 26.13 -37.21
CA ALA A 560 -49.06 25.18 -38.07
C ALA A 560 -48.50 23.76 -37.94
N ILE A 561 -47.17 23.62 -37.96
CA ILE A 561 -46.52 22.31 -37.83
C ILE A 561 -46.71 21.73 -36.43
N SER A 562 -46.56 22.55 -35.38
CA SER A 562 -46.80 22.10 -34.00
C SER A 562 -48.23 21.59 -33.82
N ALA A 563 -49.23 22.30 -34.34
CA ALA A 563 -50.62 21.85 -34.27
C ALA A 563 -50.83 20.52 -35.01
N GLU A 564 -50.22 20.34 -36.18
CA GLU A 564 -50.35 19.12 -36.98
C GLU A 564 -49.69 17.91 -36.29
N ILE A 565 -48.48 18.09 -35.75
CA ILE A 565 -47.80 17.04 -34.99
C ILE A 565 -48.58 16.70 -33.72
N SER A 566 -49.05 17.70 -32.97
CA SER A 566 -49.84 17.46 -31.75
C SER A 566 -51.13 16.69 -32.02
N GLU A 567 -51.81 16.95 -33.14
CA GLU A 567 -53.02 16.23 -33.52
C GLU A 567 -52.70 14.79 -33.96
N LYS A 568 -51.82 14.63 -34.96
CA LYS A 568 -51.57 13.34 -35.62
C LYS A 568 -50.69 12.39 -34.81
N LEU A 569 -49.92 12.89 -33.85
CA LEU A 569 -49.07 12.12 -32.95
C LEU A 569 -49.48 12.25 -31.47
N SER A 570 -50.72 12.67 -31.19
CA SER A 570 -51.24 12.83 -29.81
C SER A 570 -51.02 11.60 -28.92
N SER A 571 -51.22 10.39 -29.45
CA SER A 571 -50.99 9.13 -28.72
C SER A 571 -49.51 8.88 -28.42
N VAL A 572 -48.62 9.20 -29.35
CA VAL A 572 -47.17 9.06 -29.20
C VAL A 572 -46.65 10.06 -28.18
N ILE A 573 -47.06 11.33 -28.29
CA ILE A 573 -46.74 12.39 -27.34
C ILE A 573 -47.26 12.04 -25.95
N GLY A 574 -48.51 11.55 -25.84
CA GLY A 574 -49.09 11.08 -24.59
C GLY A 574 -48.37 9.85 -24.02
N GLY A 575 -47.74 9.04 -24.88
CA GLY A 575 -46.88 7.92 -24.50
C GLY A 575 -45.66 8.33 -23.67
N ALA A 576 -45.25 9.60 -23.68
CA ALA A 576 -44.21 10.12 -22.79
C ALA A 576 -44.59 9.95 -21.31
N ASN A 577 -45.89 10.02 -20.97
CA ASN A 577 -46.38 9.85 -19.60
C ASN A 577 -46.11 8.44 -19.04
N ALA A 578 -45.92 7.44 -19.91
CA ALA A 578 -45.58 6.08 -19.52
C ALA A 578 -44.09 5.89 -19.20
N ILE A 579 -43.25 6.91 -19.43
CA ILE A 579 -41.86 6.92 -18.97
C ILE A 579 -41.87 7.04 -17.45
N ILE A 580 -41.59 5.93 -16.76
CA ILE A 580 -41.46 5.89 -15.31
C ILE A 580 -39.98 5.90 -14.98
N SER A 581 -39.53 6.91 -14.22
CA SER A 581 -38.16 6.95 -13.74
C SER A 581 -37.91 5.88 -12.67
N SER A 582 -36.70 5.32 -12.66
CA SER A 582 -36.23 4.34 -11.68
C SER A 582 -34.92 4.80 -11.04
N GLU A 583 -34.42 4.03 -10.07
CA GLU A 583 -33.11 4.25 -9.44
C GLU A 583 -31.94 3.79 -10.34
N ASP A 584 -32.23 3.09 -11.43
CA ASP A 584 -31.25 2.63 -12.42
C ASP A 584 -31.11 3.68 -13.54
N ILE A 585 -29.93 4.29 -13.61
CA ILE A 585 -29.56 5.23 -14.67
C ILE A 585 -29.70 4.61 -16.06
N THR A 586 -29.26 3.38 -16.23
CA THR A 586 -29.26 2.69 -17.52
C THR A 586 -30.69 2.48 -18.00
N GLU A 587 -31.58 2.09 -17.09
CA GLU A 587 -33.00 1.92 -17.38
C GLU A 587 -33.67 3.25 -17.74
N ASN A 588 -33.41 4.29 -16.96
CA ASN A 588 -33.88 5.65 -17.23
C ASN A 588 -33.50 6.15 -18.63
N VAL A 589 -32.21 6.04 -18.96
CA VAL A 589 -31.68 6.49 -20.25
C VAL A 589 -32.27 5.66 -21.40
N LYS A 590 -32.40 4.33 -21.25
CA LYS A 590 -33.02 3.46 -22.26
C LYS A 590 -34.49 3.76 -22.50
N LYS A 591 -35.26 4.13 -21.46
CA LYS A 591 -36.66 4.53 -21.60
C LYS A 591 -36.81 5.77 -22.47
N VAL A 592 -35.94 6.78 -22.26
CA VAL A 592 -35.94 8.00 -23.09
C VAL A 592 -35.50 7.71 -24.52
N GLN A 593 -34.49 6.85 -24.74
CA GLN A 593 -34.09 6.40 -26.08
C GLN A 593 -35.24 5.73 -26.83
N ALA A 594 -35.90 4.76 -26.19
CA ALA A 594 -37.00 4.02 -26.79
C ALA A 594 -38.14 4.97 -27.20
N PHE A 595 -38.43 5.96 -26.35
CA PHE A 595 -39.39 7.00 -26.68
C PHE A 595 -38.95 7.85 -27.89
N CYS A 596 -37.70 8.32 -27.92
CA CYS A 596 -37.19 9.13 -29.02
C CYS A 596 -37.19 8.36 -30.36
N ASN A 597 -36.81 7.08 -30.35
CA ASN A 597 -36.88 6.21 -31.53
C ASN A 597 -38.32 6.03 -32.00
N ASN A 598 -39.25 5.71 -31.09
CA ASN A 598 -40.66 5.56 -31.44
C ASN A 598 -41.24 6.87 -32.00
N PHE A 599 -40.92 8.02 -31.41
CA PHE A 599 -41.35 9.31 -31.93
C PHE A 599 -40.83 9.56 -33.35
N ALA A 600 -39.53 9.29 -33.59
CA ALA A 600 -38.92 9.43 -34.90
C ALA A 600 -39.58 8.52 -35.96
N ASP A 601 -39.77 7.25 -35.63
CA ASP A 601 -40.38 6.26 -36.51
C ASP A 601 -41.83 6.62 -36.85
N GLN A 602 -42.62 7.01 -35.85
CA GLN A 602 -44.02 7.39 -36.04
C GLN A 602 -44.16 8.69 -36.84
N LEU A 603 -43.29 9.68 -36.62
CA LEU A 603 -43.30 10.92 -37.41
C LEU A 603 -42.90 10.65 -38.87
N ALA A 604 -41.88 9.83 -39.10
CA ALA A 604 -41.46 9.42 -40.43
C ALA A 604 -42.53 8.59 -41.15
N ALA A 605 -43.26 7.74 -40.43
CA ALA A 605 -44.37 6.98 -40.98
C ALA A 605 -45.58 7.88 -41.32
N LYS A 606 -45.95 8.78 -40.41
CA LYS A 606 -47.08 9.70 -40.60
C LYS A 606 -46.86 10.70 -41.73
N THR A 607 -45.63 11.07 -42.06
CA THR A 607 -45.36 11.93 -43.23
C THR A 607 -45.49 11.20 -44.57
N LYS A 608 -45.40 9.86 -44.57
CA LYS A 608 -45.54 9.02 -45.77
C LYS A 608 -46.95 8.43 -45.95
N ALA A 609 -47.71 8.30 -44.86
CA ALA A 609 -49.03 7.68 -44.87
C ALA A 609 -50.07 8.49 -45.66
N SER A 610 -51.04 7.82 -46.29
CA SER A 610 -52.12 8.46 -47.07
C SER A 610 -53.04 9.32 -46.19
N ASP A 611 -53.34 8.89 -44.98
CA ASP A 611 -54.12 9.56 -43.93
C ASP A 611 -53.26 10.38 -42.94
N GLY A 612 -51.97 10.53 -43.25
CA GLY A 612 -50.98 11.15 -42.39
C GLY A 612 -50.81 12.67 -42.58
N ILE A 613 -49.68 13.19 -42.12
CA ILE A 613 -49.34 14.61 -42.23
C ILE A 613 -49.05 14.95 -43.70
N LYS A 614 -49.83 15.86 -44.27
CA LYS A 614 -49.63 16.36 -45.64
C LYS A 614 -49.01 17.75 -45.62
N VAL A 615 -47.87 17.88 -46.28
CA VAL A 615 -47.17 19.18 -46.46
C VAL A 615 -48.13 20.24 -46.99
N MET A 616 -48.95 19.89 -47.98
CA MET A 616 -49.91 20.83 -48.58
C MET A 616 -50.99 21.30 -47.60
N ASP A 617 -51.43 20.48 -46.67
CA ASP A 617 -52.46 20.87 -45.70
C ASP A 617 -51.87 21.79 -44.63
N VAL A 618 -50.62 21.54 -44.23
CA VAL A 618 -49.85 22.45 -43.37
C VAL A 618 -49.62 23.80 -44.05
N VAL A 619 -49.24 23.79 -45.33
CA VAL A 619 -49.06 25.03 -46.12
C VAL A 619 -50.36 25.81 -46.21
N LYS A 620 -51.49 25.16 -46.51
CA LYS A 620 -52.82 25.82 -46.52
C LYS A 620 -53.16 26.42 -45.15
N LYS A 621 -52.81 25.75 -44.05
CA LYS A 621 -53.02 26.25 -42.69
C LYS A 621 -52.17 27.49 -42.40
N ILE A 622 -50.91 27.49 -42.85
CA ILE A 622 -50.02 28.66 -42.76
C ILE A 622 -50.57 29.82 -43.58
N GLU A 623 -50.92 29.58 -44.83
CA GLU A 623 -51.53 30.56 -45.73
C GLU A 623 -52.82 31.15 -45.14
N LYS A 624 -53.69 30.31 -44.57
CA LYS A 624 -54.91 30.74 -43.88
C LYS A 624 -54.60 31.61 -42.66
N ASN A 625 -53.62 31.23 -41.84
CA ASN A 625 -53.21 32.04 -40.67
C ASN A 625 -52.62 33.40 -41.09
N LEU A 626 -52.06 33.47 -42.29
CA LEU A 626 -51.58 34.70 -42.92
C LEU A 626 -52.70 35.48 -43.63
N GLY A 627 -53.93 34.99 -43.63
CA GLY A 627 -55.10 35.67 -44.21
C GLY A 627 -55.38 35.35 -45.68
N MET A 628 -54.75 34.32 -46.26
CA MET A 628 -55.09 33.84 -47.60
C MET A 628 -56.27 32.88 -47.53
N GLU A 629 -57.45 33.27 -48.06
CA GLU A 629 -58.62 32.40 -48.09
C GLU A 629 -58.51 31.32 -49.18
N SER A 630 -58.96 30.10 -48.86
CA SER A 630 -58.81 28.88 -49.67
C SER A 630 -59.67 28.81 -50.95
N ASN A 631 -60.56 29.78 -51.20
CA ASN A 631 -61.56 29.72 -52.28
C ASN A 631 -61.37 30.76 -53.40
N THR A 632 -60.23 31.44 -53.46
CA THR A 632 -59.91 32.37 -54.55
C THR A 632 -58.73 31.84 -55.38
N PRO A 633 -58.65 32.15 -56.69
CA PRO A 633 -57.41 32.01 -57.44
C PRO A 633 -56.29 32.68 -56.64
N LYS A 634 -55.13 32.04 -56.54
CA LYS A 634 -53.98 32.65 -55.86
C LYS A 634 -53.68 34.01 -56.52
N PRO A 635 -53.37 35.06 -55.75
CA PRO A 635 -53.07 36.38 -56.31
C PRO A 635 -51.96 36.31 -57.35
N ASP A 636 -52.04 37.16 -58.37
CA ASP A 636 -51.01 37.25 -59.41
C ASP A 636 -49.63 37.53 -58.75
N GLY A 637 -48.64 36.71 -59.11
CA GLY A 637 -47.28 36.79 -58.55
C GLY A 637 -47.04 35.98 -57.28
N TYR A 638 -48.05 35.31 -56.71
CA TYR A 638 -47.87 34.44 -55.53
C TYR A 638 -47.09 33.15 -55.85
N ILE A 639 -46.08 32.82 -55.03
CA ILE A 639 -45.22 31.63 -55.21
C ILE A 639 -45.09 30.87 -53.88
N SER A 640 -45.75 29.71 -53.76
CA SER A 640 -45.70 28.83 -52.56
C SER A 640 -44.60 27.76 -52.58
N SER A 641 -43.90 27.56 -53.71
CA SER A 641 -42.96 26.46 -53.88
C SER A 641 -41.86 26.40 -52.81
N ASN A 642 -41.32 27.55 -52.39
CA ASN A 642 -40.31 27.59 -51.33
C ASN A 642 -40.89 27.35 -49.93
N LEU A 643 -42.14 27.74 -49.67
CA LEU A 643 -42.83 27.39 -48.42
C LEU A 643 -43.09 25.88 -48.33
N ILE A 644 -43.50 25.26 -49.44
CA ILE A 644 -43.69 23.80 -49.54
C ILE A 644 -42.37 23.09 -49.22
N LEU A 645 -41.26 23.49 -49.86
CA LEU A 645 -39.94 22.89 -49.63
C LEU A 645 -39.43 23.11 -48.20
N ALA A 646 -39.69 24.27 -47.60
CA ALA A 646 -39.35 24.56 -46.21
C ALA A 646 -40.10 23.63 -45.24
N VAL A 647 -41.43 23.51 -45.41
CA VAL A 647 -42.28 22.64 -44.58
C VAL A 647 -41.89 21.17 -44.75
N ASP A 648 -41.63 20.72 -45.98
CA ASP A 648 -41.19 19.35 -46.29
C ASP A 648 -39.85 19.02 -45.62
N SER A 649 -38.94 19.99 -45.50
CA SER A 649 -37.62 19.82 -44.89
C SER A 649 -37.64 19.78 -43.35
N ILE A 650 -38.68 20.30 -42.70
CA ILE A 650 -38.77 20.37 -41.23
C ILE A 650 -39.05 18.99 -40.62
N PHE A 651 -39.93 18.17 -41.24
CA PHE A 651 -40.25 16.87 -40.66
C PHE A 651 -39.04 15.91 -40.61
N PRO A 652 -38.24 15.74 -41.69
CA PRO A 652 -36.99 14.98 -41.63
C PRO A 652 -35.98 15.56 -40.63
N SER A 653 -35.97 16.89 -40.45
CA SER A 653 -35.12 17.53 -39.44
C SER A 653 -35.51 17.13 -38.02
N LEU A 654 -36.80 17.11 -37.69
CA LEU A 654 -37.30 16.68 -36.38
C LEU A 654 -37.06 15.18 -36.13
N VAL A 655 -37.26 14.34 -37.16
CA VAL A 655 -36.88 12.92 -37.11
C VAL A 655 -35.38 12.78 -36.80
N SER A 656 -34.53 13.56 -37.47
CA SER A 656 -33.09 13.54 -37.23
C SER A 656 -32.73 13.98 -35.81
N ILE A 657 -33.36 15.05 -35.28
CA ILE A 657 -33.12 15.52 -33.90
C ILE A 657 -33.50 14.45 -32.87
N ALA A 658 -34.63 13.77 -33.07
CA ALA A 658 -35.07 12.69 -32.19
C ALA A 658 -34.10 11.50 -32.20
N LEU A 659 -33.66 11.08 -33.40
CA LEU A 659 -32.67 10.00 -33.54
C LEU A 659 -31.30 10.40 -32.98
N GLN A 660 -30.85 11.62 -33.22
CA GLN A 660 -29.59 12.13 -32.64
C GLN A 660 -29.66 12.18 -31.12
N THR A 661 -30.78 12.59 -30.55
CA THR A 661 -31.00 12.56 -29.09
C THR A 661 -30.92 11.12 -28.57
N SER A 662 -31.58 10.18 -29.25
CA SER A 662 -31.52 8.75 -28.91
C SER A 662 -30.10 8.18 -28.97
N ASN A 663 -29.37 8.42 -30.07
CA ASN A 663 -27.99 7.94 -30.26
C ASN A 663 -27.01 8.58 -29.24
N THR A 664 -27.21 9.86 -28.94
CA THR A 664 -26.43 10.55 -27.90
C THR A 664 -26.67 9.90 -26.55
N LEU A 665 -27.93 9.60 -26.20
CA LEU A 665 -28.27 8.86 -24.99
C LEU A 665 -27.72 7.42 -25.00
N GLU A 666 -27.68 6.77 -26.16
CA GLU A 666 -27.08 5.44 -26.34
C GLU A 666 -25.61 5.45 -25.91
N SER A 667 -24.86 6.51 -26.23
CA SER A 667 -23.47 6.66 -25.82
C SER A 667 -23.24 6.61 -24.29
N PHE A 668 -24.26 6.90 -23.47
CA PHE A 668 -24.17 6.81 -22.00
C PHE A 668 -24.43 5.39 -21.46
N THR A 669 -24.93 4.49 -22.30
CA THR A 669 -25.40 3.15 -21.90
C THR A 669 -24.84 1.99 -22.73
N SER A 670 -24.22 2.27 -23.88
CA SER A 670 -23.75 1.24 -24.80
C SER A 670 -22.41 0.63 -24.36
N ASN A 671 -22.26 -0.67 -24.61
CA ASN A 671 -21.00 -1.40 -24.42
C ASN A 671 -20.21 -1.55 -25.74
N ARG A 672 -20.61 -0.86 -26.81
CA ARG A 672 -20.00 -1.01 -28.14
C ARG A 672 -18.78 -0.10 -28.24
N LYS A 673 -17.59 -0.72 -28.35
CA LYS A 673 -16.24 -0.18 -28.59
C LYS A 673 -16.03 1.29 -28.16
N HIS A 674 -15.26 1.45 -27.07
CA HIS A 674 -14.89 2.69 -26.33
C HIS A 674 -15.70 2.97 -25.03
N THR A 675 -15.74 1.95 -24.15
CA THR A 675 -15.68 1.95 -22.66
C THR A 675 -16.52 2.88 -21.77
N PHE A 676 -17.45 3.70 -22.26
CA PHE A 676 -18.27 4.55 -21.37
C PHE A 676 -19.66 3.96 -21.10
N VAL A 677 -19.87 3.39 -19.91
CA VAL A 677 -21.18 2.90 -19.43
C VAL A 677 -21.51 3.63 -18.13
N LEU A 678 -22.05 4.85 -18.23
CA LEU A 678 -22.22 5.76 -17.08
C LEU A 678 -22.93 5.08 -15.91
N GLY A 679 -24.04 4.38 -16.15
CA GLY A 679 -24.80 3.71 -15.09
C GLY A 679 -23.96 2.70 -14.31
N LYS A 680 -23.35 1.74 -15.02
CA LYS A 680 -22.50 0.71 -14.40
C LYS A 680 -21.26 1.32 -13.74
N SER A 681 -20.58 2.25 -14.41
CA SER A 681 -19.39 2.93 -13.86
C SER A 681 -19.72 3.72 -12.60
N LEU A 682 -20.90 4.34 -12.53
CA LEU A 682 -21.34 5.07 -11.35
C LEU A 682 -21.68 4.14 -10.19
N ASP A 683 -22.39 3.03 -10.45
CA ASP A 683 -22.69 2.03 -9.43
C ASP A 683 -21.42 1.38 -8.87
N GLU A 684 -20.45 1.07 -9.74
CA GLU A 684 -19.13 0.56 -9.35
C GLU A 684 -18.32 1.59 -8.55
N ALA A 685 -18.39 2.87 -8.91
CA ALA A 685 -17.75 3.95 -8.16
C ALA A 685 -18.38 4.13 -6.77
N ILE A 686 -19.71 4.11 -6.66
CA ILE A 686 -20.42 4.16 -5.37
C ILE A 686 -20.05 2.96 -4.51
N LYS A 687 -20.02 1.76 -5.09
CA LYS A 687 -19.63 0.53 -4.38
C LYS A 687 -18.18 0.60 -3.89
N THR A 688 -17.26 1.09 -4.73
CA THR A 688 -15.85 1.26 -4.37
C THR A 688 -15.68 2.29 -3.25
N ALA A 689 -16.36 3.44 -3.33
CA ALA A 689 -16.31 4.46 -2.29
C ALA A 689 -16.86 3.97 -0.95
N ASN A 690 -17.97 3.20 -0.96
CA ASN A 690 -18.48 2.53 0.24
C ASN A 690 -17.46 1.52 0.79
N SER A 691 -16.82 0.72 -0.06
CA SER A 691 -15.80 -0.24 0.40
C SER A 691 -14.60 0.45 1.06
N ILE A 692 -14.17 1.62 0.57
CA ILE A 692 -13.13 2.42 1.22
C ILE A 692 -13.61 2.85 2.61
N LYS A 693 -14.82 3.41 2.72
CA LYS A 693 -15.41 3.82 4.00
C LYS A 693 -15.48 2.66 4.99
N ASP A 694 -15.89 1.48 4.53
CA ASP A 694 -16.02 0.28 5.37
C ASP A 694 -14.66 -0.22 5.87
N LYS A 695 -13.61 -0.22 5.01
CA LYS A 695 -12.26 -0.67 5.38
C LYS A 695 -11.63 0.12 6.53
N VAL A 696 -11.97 1.40 6.65
CA VAL A 696 -11.48 2.30 7.69
C VAL A 696 -12.16 2.05 9.04
N GLY A 697 -13.28 1.31 9.05
CA GLY A 697 -13.92 0.78 10.25
C GLY A 697 -14.74 1.81 11.04
N LYS A 698 -15.44 1.31 12.05
CA LYS A 698 -16.31 2.09 12.93
C LYS A 698 -15.52 2.78 14.03
N ILE A 699 -16.11 3.84 14.59
CA ILE A 699 -15.57 4.55 15.77
C ILE A 699 -15.43 3.62 16.98
N ASP A 700 -16.33 2.66 17.10
CA ASP A 700 -16.34 1.73 18.22
C ASP A 700 -15.31 0.59 18.07
N GLY A 701 -14.88 0.27 16.83
CA GLY A 701 -14.01 -0.86 16.51
C GLY A 701 -14.74 -2.21 16.51
N ASN A 702 -16.08 -2.21 16.47
CA ASN A 702 -16.89 -3.43 16.53
C ASN A 702 -17.31 -3.96 15.14
N GLY A 703 -16.59 -3.56 14.08
CA GLY A 703 -16.80 -4.08 12.74
C GLY A 703 -15.81 -5.18 12.34
N PRO A 704 -16.02 -5.80 11.17
CA PRO A 704 -15.18 -6.88 10.67
C PRO A 704 -13.96 -6.40 9.85
N HIS A 705 -13.71 -5.10 9.74
CA HIS A 705 -12.70 -4.56 8.82
C HIS A 705 -11.36 -4.25 9.51
N GLN A 706 -10.32 -3.99 8.71
CA GLN A 706 -8.97 -3.75 9.21
C GLN A 706 -8.92 -2.56 10.18
N GLY A 707 -9.61 -1.46 9.84
CA GLY A 707 -9.66 -0.30 10.72
C GLY A 707 -10.38 -0.55 12.05
N ASP A 708 -11.35 -1.46 12.09
CA ASP A 708 -11.97 -1.89 13.34
C ASP A 708 -10.96 -2.62 14.23
N THR A 709 -10.13 -3.48 13.64
CA THR A 709 -9.08 -4.23 14.34
C THR A 709 -8.05 -3.29 14.98
N ILE A 710 -7.59 -2.28 14.22
CA ILE A 710 -6.65 -1.27 14.73
C ILE A 710 -7.30 -0.46 15.88
N THR A 711 -8.54 -0.01 15.68
CA THR A 711 -9.29 0.75 16.70
C THR A 711 -9.46 -0.06 17.99
N LYS A 712 -9.82 -1.35 17.85
CA LYS A 712 -10.00 -2.26 18.98
C LYS A 712 -8.70 -2.51 19.72
N ALA A 713 -7.60 -2.77 19.01
CA ALA A 713 -6.28 -2.96 19.60
C ALA A 713 -5.84 -1.73 20.40
N LEU A 714 -5.99 -0.53 19.84
CA LEU A 714 -5.65 0.72 20.52
C LEU A 714 -6.51 0.96 21.76
N LYS A 715 -7.81 0.66 21.71
CA LYS A 715 -8.72 0.72 22.86
C LYS A 715 -8.37 -0.25 23.98
N GLN A 716 -7.79 -1.40 23.65
CA GLN A 716 -7.40 -2.41 24.63
C GLN A 716 -6.02 -2.12 25.23
N VAL A 717 -5.05 -1.73 24.40
CA VAL A 717 -3.66 -1.55 24.83
C VAL A 717 -3.46 -0.24 25.61
N ALA A 718 -4.09 0.86 25.21
CA ALA A 718 -3.86 2.16 25.85
C ALA A 718 -4.22 2.17 27.36
N PRO A 719 -5.37 1.63 27.81
CA PRO A 719 -5.71 1.58 29.23
C PRO A 719 -4.79 0.65 30.05
N GLU A 720 -4.35 -0.48 29.49
CA GLU A 720 -3.46 -1.41 30.19
C GLU A 720 -2.07 -0.79 30.43
N ILE A 721 -1.58 0.01 29.48
CA ILE A 721 -0.31 0.73 29.63
C ILE A 721 -0.43 1.86 30.67
N GLN A 722 -1.53 2.60 30.66
CA GLN A 722 -1.83 3.59 31.70
C GLN A 722 -1.93 2.95 33.09
N ARG A 723 -2.53 1.76 33.17
CA ARG A 723 -2.58 1.01 34.43
C ARG A 723 -1.19 0.58 34.89
N LEU A 724 -0.35 0.11 33.97
CA LEU A 724 1.04 -0.26 34.28
C LEU A 724 1.86 0.95 34.75
N ASP A 725 1.75 2.11 34.10
CA ASP A 725 2.41 3.34 34.57
C ASP A 725 1.92 3.73 35.97
N HIS A 726 0.62 3.66 36.22
CA HIS A 726 0.04 3.92 37.54
C HIS A 726 0.56 2.95 38.62
N ASP A 727 0.61 1.65 38.32
CA ASP A 727 1.12 0.62 39.23
C ASP A 727 2.60 0.85 39.55
N LEU A 728 3.41 1.22 38.56
CA LEU A 728 4.83 1.58 38.73
C LEU A 728 5.02 2.87 39.55
N ASN A 729 4.18 3.88 39.34
CA ASN A 729 4.14 5.09 40.16
C ASN A 729 3.83 4.76 41.62
N THR A 730 2.84 3.90 41.85
CA THR A 730 2.45 3.44 43.19
C THR A 730 3.58 2.67 43.86
N ALA A 731 4.27 1.79 43.14
CA ALA A 731 5.42 1.05 43.64
C ALA A 731 6.59 1.97 44.06
N LEU A 732 6.74 3.14 43.43
CA LEU A 732 7.78 4.13 43.72
C LEU A 732 7.36 5.21 44.74
N GLY A 733 6.07 5.28 45.10
CA GLY A 733 5.50 6.31 45.96
C GLY A 733 5.98 6.25 47.41
N LYS A 734 6.09 7.41 48.06
CA LYS A 734 6.51 7.54 49.47
C LYS A 734 5.47 6.88 50.40
N GLY A 735 5.69 5.61 50.73
CA GLY A 735 4.84 4.82 51.61
C GLY A 735 4.79 3.32 51.27
N SER A 736 5.14 2.94 50.04
CA SER A 736 5.41 1.53 49.72
C SER A 736 6.78 1.18 50.28
N ASP A 737 6.80 0.57 51.46
CA ASP A 737 8.00 -0.10 51.92
C ASP A 737 8.25 -1.26 50.95
N ILE A 738 9.08 -1.04 49.91
CA ILE A 738 9.64 -2.11 49.08
C ILE A 738 10.34 -3.16 49.98
N GLY A 739 10.58 -2.82 51.26
CA GLY A 739 10.91 -3.73 52.35
C GLY A 739 9.98 -4.93 52.54
N ASP A 740 8.69 -4.85 52.23
CA ASP A 740 7.75 -5.96 52.45
C ASP A 740 7.76 -7.00 51.30
N LEU A 741 8.13 -6.60 50.09
CA LEU A 741 8.24 -7.49 48.91
C LEU A 741 9.53 -8.31 48.90
N VAL A 742 10.57 -7.83 49.57
CA VAL A 742 11.82 -8.56 49.82
C VAL A 742 11.99 -8.76 51.32
N SER A 743 10.96 -9.32 51.96
CA SER A 743 11.16 -9.97 53.25
C SER A 743 12.01 -11.22 52.99
N ILE A 744 13.30 -11.15 53.32
CA ILE A 744 14.10 -12.37 53.49
C ILE A 744 13.50 -13.05 54.71
N LYS A 745 12.53 -13.94 54.49
CA LYS A 745 11.80 -14.64 55.53
C LYS A 745 12.79 -15.31 56.47
N ASP A 746 12.73 -14.89 57.74
CA ASP A 746 13.64 -15.25 58.81
C ASP A 746 13.63 -16.76 59.10
N GLY A 747 14.72 -17.43 58.73
CA GLY A 747 15.12 -18.72 59.33
C GLY A 747 16.34 -18.58 60.26
N ILE A 748 16.95 -17.40 60.29
CA ILE A 748 18.18 -17.13 61.06
C ILE A 748 17.84 -16.56 62.44
N ASP A 749 16.81 -15.71 62.59
CA ASP A 749 16.42 -15.18 63.91
C ASP A 749 15.92 -16.31 64.84
N ALA A 750 15.20 -17.30 64.29
CA ALA A 750 14.84 -18.53 65.04
C ALA A 750 16.03 -19.42 65.43
N ARG A 751 17.23 -19.18 64.90
CA ARG A 751 18.45 -19.93 65.24
C ARG A 751 19.48 -19.11 66.02
N VAL A 752 19.42 -17.78 65.91
CA VAL A 752 20.26 -16.84 66.66
C VAL A 752 19.68 -16.57 68.05
N ASP A 753 18.36 -16.65 68.24
CA ASP A 753 17.72 -16.54 69.56
C ASP A 753 17.68 -17.87 70.34
N ILE A 754 18.11 -18.98 69.73
CA ILE A 754 18.17 -20.34 70.35
C ILE A 754 19.61 -20.74 70.76
N ILE A 755 20.63 -19.94 70.42
CA ILE A 755 22.05 -20.14 70.79
C ILE A 755 22.49 -19.00 71.70
#